data_AF-A0A975U7P7-F1
#
_entry.id   AF-A0A975U7P7-F1
#
_cell.length_a   1.000
_cell.length_b   1.000
_cell.length_c   1.000
_cell.angle_alpha   90.00
_cell.angle_beta   90.00
_cell.angle_gamma   90.00
#
_symmetry.space_group_name_H-M   'P 1'
#
loop_
_entity.id
_entity.type
_entity.pdbx_description
1 polymer ?
#
loop_
_entity_poly.entity_id
_entity_poly.type
_entity_poly.pdbx_seq_one_letter_code
_entity_poly.pdbx_strand_id
1 'polypeptide(L)'
;MDTTSRSKLGSASMIFDSTSVSGCLRAILTKRELSQPTGQPLFTYQLSEPEYRHLQISLKSQKLPTKLHRDSSWCAAFCLFSAEWYRRKYQGGWSWSGISSSLGFELDANQRSKVIKTGFKYWQRTVSQYNDDRHSFLGSVFREGGLPYGLLASQGGRFLVIFKRILRVFDDAQAFGQSPFELVLEGLEHLPEAFKQETTVDLITNMAELLLRLTDEYNLQQQEQPVNHLDTQLPNWRDLFPIPLDTDTGSEFLSSLLTSASVQRQSKSQQTKRIICSQRLSNHEDLGFVTQIKLMKAIPMPFKREALINSRVELFIQEGNRVIAELGVGHTTFEGEMTQVILRTPACEFRRQSIEQDLYLVVLQAGIELHREEIPNCDIAINEMPIVLKSDGEHDWVIGQGSVNVKADQLKVLLLKGSTYTAEFPDLCKSVTTERYQLVEFSGEIKVDYRTEEGEGDTYVISTRQSAVLAEQVSVRGAKLQYYSSTGQPIYLGLPTITSQEANTELWLGSKPLGEAHQSGLFGIQSVRLKGSGNRTILRKRLAILPQSFQFELKPSKQANSGYVDLHCERNLFVSIEGEQISYKQTNIESGKRIKVTAEGAPPADIIVSISANLMADPIKVRVPFPASGALIFDKDGKGLAKRITIDDLLGARIQFFPRVDVAASYHIELKGPMKSRDAYYYWEYKVTDKVLEVSLYEFRHRIQELLAASGELDDEVRMVIGGGGL
;
A
#
# COMPACT_ATOMS: atom_id res chain seq x y z
N MET A 1 -29.45 -44.30 -20.30
CA MET A 1 -28.93 -44.67 -21.63
C MET A 1 -27.80 -43.69 -21.88
N ASP A 2 -26.51 -43.98 -21.74
CA ASP A 2 -25.78 -45.24 -21.74
C ASP A 2 -24.87 -45.36 -20.51
N THR A 3 -24.89 -46.55 -19.93
CA THR A 3 -24.00 -47.00 -18.85
C THR A 3 -22.89 -47.82 -19.46
N THR A 4 -21.70 -47.24 -19.62
CA THR A 4 -20.46 -48.01 -19.83
C THR A 4 -19.62 -47.98 -18.56
N SER A 5 -19.75 -49.08 -17.83
CA SER A 5 -18.98 -49.48 -16.67
C SER A 5 -17.48 -49.32 -16.90
N ARG A 6 -16.84 -48.36 -16.22
CA ARG A 6 -15.38 -48.30 -16.12
C ARG A 6 -14.90 -49.47 -15.26
N SER A 7 -14.24 -50.42 -15.89
CA SER A 7 -13.53 -51.54 -15.27
C SER A 7 -12.48 -51.02 -14.27
N LYS A 8 -12.84 -50.99 -12.98
CA LYS A 8 -11.89 -50.98 -11.87
C LYS A 8 -11.29 -52.38 -11.73
N LEU A 9 -10.31 -52.75 -12.54
CA LEU A 9 -9.40 -53.89 -12.30
C LEU A 9 -8.34 -53.90 -13.40
N GLY A 10 -7.16 -53.34 -13.11
CA GLY A 10 -6.01 -53.43 -14.02
C GLY A 10 -5.06 -52.22 -14.03
N SER A 11 -4.45 -51.90 -12.89
CA SER A 11 -3.28 -50.98 -12.86
C SER A 11 -2.36 -51.14 -11.65
N ALA A 12 -2.80 -51.82 -10.59
CA ALA A 12 -1.97 -52.12 -9.42
C ALA A 12 -0.97 -53.27 -9.65
N SER A 13 -1.12 -54.09 -10.69
CA SER A 13 -0.35 -55.33 -10.87
C SER A 13 0.97 -55.18 -11.63
N MET A 14 1.25 -54.06 -12.31
CA MET A 14 2.52 -53.90 -13.05
C MET A 14 3.70 -53.38 -12.21
N ILE A 15 3.47 -52.92 -10.97
CA ILE A 15 4.52 -52.25 -10.18
C ILE A 15 5.52 -53.26 -9.58
N PHE A 16 5.14 -54.52 -9.37
CA PHE A 16 5.92 -55.44 -8.52
C PHE A 16 6.75 -56.52 -9.24
N ASP A 17 6.73 -56.60 -10.58
CA ASP A 17 7.39 -57.71 -11.30
C ASP A 17 8.86 -57.47 -11.66
N SER A 18 9.38 -56.24 -11.53
CA SER A 18 10.79 -55.94 -11.85
C SER A 18 11.60 -55.61 -10.59
N THR A 19 12.61 -56.44 -10.29
CA THR A 19 13.61 -56.21 -9.24
C THR A 19 14.77 -55.30 -9.69
N SER A 20 14.79 -54.88 -10.94
CA SER A 20 15.83 -54.01 -11.51
C SER A 20 15.53 -52.53 -11.28
N VAL A 21 16.58 -51.75 -10.97
CA VAL A 21 16.45 -50.30 -10.72
C VAL A 21 15.94 -49.52 -11.94
N SER A 22 16.36 -49.92 -13.14
CA SER A 22 15.89 -49.29 -14.39
C SER A 22 14.38 -49.54 -14.64
N GLY A 23 13.89 -50.75 -14.34
CA GLY A 23 12.47 -51.09 -14.42
C GLY A 23 11.64 -50.32 -13.40
N CYS A 24 12.13 -50.16 -12.16
CA CYS A 24 11.49 -49.34 -11.13
C CYS A 24 11.36 -47.87 -11.56
N LEU A 25 12.44 -47.24 -12.07
CA LEU A 25 12.38 -45.87 -12.57
C LEU A 25 11.42 -45.72 -13.76
N ARG A 26 11.43 -46.67 -14.69
CA ARG A 26 10.52 -46.66 -15.84
C ARG A 26 9.06 -46.78 -15.39
N ALA A 27 8.76 -47.61 -14.40
CA ALA A 27 7.42 -47.72 -13.84
C ALA A 27 6.97 -46.39 -13.18
N ILE A 28 7.86 -45.73 -12.42
CA ILE A 28 7.58 -44.42 -11.79
C ILE A 28 7.24 -43.37 -12.85
N LEU A 29 8.01 -43.30 -13.95
CA LEU A 29 7.77 -42.37 -15.05
C LEU A 29 6.48 -42.70 -15.83
N THR A 30 6.28 -43.98 -16.16
CA THR A 30 5.15 -44.43 -16.98
C THR A 30 3.81 -44.22 -16.27
N LYS A 31 3.76 -44.42 -14.94
CA LYS A 31 2.56 -44.15 -14.14
C LYS A 31 2.15 -42.67 -14.18
N ARG A 32 3.10 -41.77 -14.47
CA ARG A 32 2.88 -40.31 -14.60
C ARG A 32 2.77 -39.88 -16.07
N GLU A 33 2.61 -40.84 -16.98
CA GLU A 33 2.53 -40.60 -18.43
C GLU A 33 3.79 -39.91 -19.01
N LEU A 34 4.93 -40.06 -18.32
CA LEU A 34 6.21 -39.50 -18.73
C LEU A 34 7.05 -40.56 -19.45
N SER A 35 7.57 -40.19 -20.63
CA SER A 35 8.54 -41.00 -21.38
C SER A 35 9.99 -40.67 -21.02
N GLN A 36 10.24 -39.48 -20.50
CA GLN A 36 11.56 -38.98 -20.10
C GLN A 36 11.47 -38.06 -18.87
N PRO A 37 12.58 -37.85 -18.14
CA PRO A 37 12.67 -36.84 -17.08
C PRO A 37 12.30 -35.43 -17.57
N THR A 38 11.61 -34.67 -16.72
CA THR A 38 11.04 -33.35 -17.03
C THR A 38 12.00 -32.17 -16.82
N GLY A 39 13.15 -32.37 -16.17
CA GLY A 39 14.03 -31.29 -15.72
C GLY A 39 13.53 -30.51 -14.50
N GLN A 40 12.31 -30.80 -14.04
CA GLN A 40 11.73 -30.23 -12.83
C GLN A 40 12.38 -30.81 -11.56
N PRO A 41 12.31 -30.10 -10.41
CA PRO A 41 12.84 -30.60 -9.16
C PRO A 41 12.32 -31.98 -8.78
N LEU A 42 13.16 -32.84 -8.16
CA LEU A 42 12.78 -34.25 -7.95
C LEU A 42 11.54 -34.45 -7.07
N PHE A 43 11.20 -33.52 -6.19
CA PHE A 43 9.99 -33.60 -5.38
C PHE A 43 8.70 -33.57 -6.22
N THR A 44 8.72 -32.98 -7.43
CA THR A 44 7.52 -32.87 -8.29
C THR A 44 7.11 -34.22 -8.88
N TYR A 45 7.96 -35.25 -8.79
CA TYR A 45 7.58 -36.61 -9.14
C TYR A 45 6.70 -37.23 -8.06
N GLN A 46 6.54 -36.65 -6.88
CA GLN A 46 5.56 -37.07 -5.88
C GLN A 46 5.48 -38.61 -5.67
N LEU A 47 6.58 -39.25 -5.27
CA LEU A 47 6.55 -40.72 -5.09
C LEU A 47 5.61 -41.08 -3.95
N SER A 48 4.75 -42.07 -4.18
CA SER A 48 3.92 -42.69 -3.14
C SER A 48 4.77 -43.58 -2.21
N GLU A 49 4.29 -43.83 -0.98
CA GLU A 49 4.98 -44.72 -0.03
C GLU A 49 5.32 -46.12 -0.62
N PRO A 50 4.44 -46.81 -1.38
CA PRO A 50 4.78 -48.06 -2.06
C PRO A 50 5.92 -47.92 -3.08
N GLU A 51 5.92 -46.83 -3.86
CA GLU A 51 6.97 -46.56 -4.87
C GLU A 51 8.32 -46.26 -4.19
N TYR A 52 8.29 -45.47 -3.11
CA TYR A 52 9.49 -45.19 -2.31
C TYR A 52 10.09 -46.48 -1.73
N ARG A 53 9.26 -47.38 -1.19
CA ARG A 53 9.72 -48.69 -0.69
C ARG A 53 10.24 -49.58 -1.80
N HIS A 54 9.58 -49.61 -2.96
CA HIS A 54 10.04 -50.38 -4.11
C HIS A 54 11.39 -49.86 -4.63
N LEU A 55 11.57 -48.54 -4.68
CA LEU A 55 12.84 -47.89 -5.01
C LEU A 55 13.93 -48.26 -4.01
N GLN A 56 13.63 -48.25 -2.71
CA GLN A 56 14.54 -48.66 -1.64
C GLN A 56 14.97 -50.13 -1.79
N ILE A 57 14.02 -51.03 -2.02
CA ILE A 57 14.28 -52.47 -2.18
C ILE A 57 15.13 -52.72 -3.42
N SER A 58 14.83 -52.06 -4.53
CA SER A 58 15.58 -52.20 -5.79
C SER A 58 17.03 -51.71 -5.65
N LEU A 59 17.25 -50.63 -4.89
CA LEU A 59 18.60 -50.14 -4.60
C LEU A 59 19.38 -51.08 -3.65
N LYS A 60 18.69 -51.79 -2.75
CA LYS A 60 19.28 -52.77 -1.82
C LYS A 60 19.62 -54.11 -2.47
N SER A 61 18.73 -54.60 -3.35
CA SER A 61 18.82 -55.94 -3.94
C SER A 61 19.93 -56.05 -4.99
N GLN A 62 20.32 -54.94 -5.60
CA GLN A 62 21.40 -54.90 -6.58
C GLN A 62 22.76 -54.84 -5.88
N LYS A 63 23.65 -55.81 -6.13
CA LYS A 63 25.06 -55.71 -5.70
C LYS A 63 25.64 -54.41 -6.24
N LEU A 64 26.28 -53.59 -5.40
CA LEU A 64 26.92 -52.34 -5.83
C LEU A 64 27.81 -52.62 -7.06
N PRO A 65 27.52 -52.04 -8.23
CA PRO A 65 28.30 -52.29 -9.43
C PRO A 65 29.77 -51.93 -9.22
N THR A 66 30.70 -52.72 -9.75
CA THR A 66 32.15 -52.43 -9.70
C THR A 66 32.51 -51.06 -10.30
N LYS A 67 31.63 -50.47 -11.13
CA LYS A 67 31.68 -49.08 -11.61
C LYS A 67 30.32 -48.38 -11.48
N LEU A 68 29.90 -48.10 -10.24
CA LEU A 68 28.64 -47.42 -9.87
C LEU A 68 28.22 -46.24 -10.77
N HIS A 69 29.14 -45.37 -11.15
CA HIS A 69 28.86 -44.15 -11.93
C HIS A 69 28.57 -44.40 -13.42
N ARG A 70 28.72 -45.63 -13.93
CA ARG A 70 28.41 -45.96 -15.33
C ARG A 70 26.95 -46.38 -15.54
N ASP A 71 26.27 -46.77 -14.46
CA ASP A 71 24.85 -47.09 -14.50
C ASP A 71 24.04 -45.81 -14.22
N SER A 72 23.62 -45.15 -15.30
CA SER A 72 22.86 -43.90 -15.22
C SER A 72 21.52 -44.08 -14.49
N SER A 73 20.88 -45.24 -14.66
CA SER A 73 19.61 -45.54 -14.01
C SER A 73 19.80 -45.75 -12.51
N TRP A 74 20.85 -46.46 -12.10
CA TRP A 74 21.17 -46.59 -10.68
C TRP A 74 21.48 -45.24 -10.03
N CYS A 75 22.29 -44.40 -10.70
CA CYS A 75 22.62 -43.06 -10.19
C CYS A 75 21.39 -42.16 -10.07
N ALA A 76 20.49 -42.21 -11.05
CA ALA A 76 19.22 -41.46 -11.02
C ALA A 76 18.31 -41.92 -9.87
N ALA A 77 18.18 -43.23 -9.67
CA ALA A 77 17.41 -43.82 -8.59
C ALA A 77 17.97 -43.45 -7.21
N PHE A 78 19.29 -43.45 -7.05
CA PHE A 78 19.93 -43.02 -5.81
C PHE A 78 19.62 -41.55 -5.49
N CYS A 79 19.67 -40.66 -6.48
CA CYS A 79 19.35 -39.24 -6.30
C CYS A 79 17.88 -39.04 -5.92
N LEU A 80 16.97 -39.72 -6.61
CA LEU A 80 15.53 -39.67 -6.34
C LEU A 80 15.20 -40.23 -4.94
N PHE A 81 15.79 -41.38 -4.58
CA PHE A 81 15.65 -41.96 -3.25
C PHE A 81 16.15 -41.02 -2.16
N SER A 82 17.31 -40.40 -2.37
CA SER A 82 17.91 -39.53 -1.36
C SER A 82 17.12 -38.23 -1.17
N ALA A 83 16.55 -37.68 -2.24
CA ALA A 83 15.64 -36.54 -2.18
C ALA A 83 14.33 -36.89 -1.44
N GLU A 84 13.74 -38.06 -1.73
CA GLU A 84 12.56 -38.58 -1.04
C GLU A 84 12.82 -38.93 0.43
N TRP A 85 13.99 -39.49 0.75
CA TRP A 85 14.40 -39.77 2.12
C TRP A 85 14.46 -38.47 2.91
N TYR A 86 15.07 -37.43 2.33
CA TYR A 86 15.15 -36.11 2.94
C TYR A 86 13.74 -35.57 3.22
N ARG A 87 12.83 -35.64 2.25
CA ARG A 87 11.44 -35.21 2.44
C ARG A 87 10.75 -35.98 3.57
N ARG A 88 10.86 -37.31 3.58
CA ARG A 88 10.05 -38.22 4.43
C ARG A 88 10.60 -38.41 5.85
N LYS A 89 11.93 -38.38 6.03
CA LYS A 89 12.59 -38.87 7.26
C LYS A 89 13.52 -37.86 7.92
N TYR A 90 13.77 -36.70 7.30
CA TYR A 90 14.68 -35.72 7.87
C TYR A 90 14.09 -35.04 9.13
N GLN A 91 14.88 -35.07 10.21
CA GLN A 91 14.54 -34.45 11.50
C GLN A 91 15.61 -33.44 11.98
N GLY A 92 16.66 -33.21 11.19
CA GLY A 92 17.76 -32.28 11.51
C GLY A 92 19.15 -32.89 11.28
N GLY A 93 20.16 -32.03 11.11
CA GLY A 93 21.58 -32.40 10.97
C GLY A 93 22.05 -32.58 9.52
N TRP A 94 23.26 -32.09 9.20
CA TRP A 94 23.80 -32.11 7.83
C TRP A 94 24.64 -33.39 7.57
N SER A 95 23.98 -34.52 7.32
CA SER A 95 24.66 -35.83 7.21
C SER A 95 24.02 -36.81 6.20
N TRP A 96 24.87 -37.68 5.63
CA TRP A 96 24.46 -38.83 4.80
C TRP A 96 24.12 -40.09 5.60
N SER A 97 24.35 -40.07 6.93
CA SER A 97 24.19 -41.26 7.79
C SER A 97 22.78 -41.83 7.72
N GLY A 98 21.74 -40.99 7.70
CA GLY A 98 20.36 -41.44 7.61
C GLY A 98 20.02 -42.17 6.31
N ILE A 99 20.56 -41.71 5.18
CA ILE A 99 20.43 -42.35 3.86
C ILE A 99 21.18 -43.68 3.86
N SER A 100 22.40 -43.68 4.40
CA SER A 100 23.27 -44.87 4.46
C SER A 100 22.66 -45.98 5.32
N SER A 101 22.13 -45.63 6.50
CA SER A 101 21.39 -46.56 7.37
C SER A 101 20.14 -47.10 6.69
N SER A 102 19.43 -46.27 5.92
CA SER A 102 18.22 -46.68 5.22
C SER A 102 18.50 -47.65 4.07
N LEU A 103 19.64 -47.50 3.40
CA LEU A 103 20.06 -48.37 2.29
C LEU A 103 20.91 -49.56 2.74
N GLY A 104 21.49 -49.54 3.94
CA GLY A 104 22.34 -50.62 4.44
C GLY A 104 23.74 -50.66 3.82
N PHE A 105 24.15 -49.60 3.14
CA PHE A 105 25.51 -49.41 2.61
C PHE A 105 25.89 -47.93 2.66
N GLU A 106 27.19 -47.64 2.64
CA GLU A 106 27.71 -46.27 2.60
C GLU A 106 28.56 -46.05 1.35
N LEU A 107 28.38 -44.88 0.73
CA LEU A 107 29.21 -44.43 -0.39
C LEU A 107 30.27 -43.46 0.13
N ASP A 108 31.52 -43.64 -0.32
CA ASP A 108 32.58 -42.68 0.00
C ASP A 108 32.36 -41.32 -0.70
N ALA A 109 33.15 -40.31 -0.34
CA ALA A 109 33.01 -38.95 -0.90
C ALA A 109 33.18 -38.89 -2.44
N ASN A 110 34.09 -39.68 -3.01
CA ASN A 110 34.38 -39.71 -4.46
C ASN A 110 33.27 -40.43 -5.23
N GLN A 111 32.78 -41.55 -4.69
CA GLN A 111 31.63 -42.27 -5.21
C GLN A 111 30.38 -41.38 -5.20
N ARG A 112 30.09 -40.70 -4.08
CA ARG A 112 28.95 -39.76 -3.98
C ARG A 112 29.01 -38.67 -5.04
N SER A 113 30.17 -38.03 -5.20
CA SER A 113 30.38 -36.99 -6.21
C SER A 113 30.03 -37.46 -7.63
N LYS A 114 30.51 -38.65 -8.02
CA LYS A 114 30.27 -39.22 -9.37
C LYS A 114 28.83 -39.67 -9.55
N VAL A 115 28.24 -40.31 -8.55
CA VAL A 115 26.86 -40.79 -8.56
C VAL A 115 25.89 -39.62 -8.69
N ILE A 116 26.07 -38.56 -7.91
CA ILE A 116 25.17 -37.40 -7.91
C ILE A 116 25.27 -36.63 -9.23
N LYS A 117 26.48 -36.40 -9.75
CA LYS A 117 26.65 -35.76 -11.08
C LYS A 117 25.97 -36.56 -12.19
N THR A 118 26.11 -37.87 -12.18
CA THR A 118 25.53 -38.74 -13.21
C THR A 118 24.00 -38.81 -13.08
N GLY A 119 23.49 -38.93 -11.86
CA GLY A 119 22.05 -38.97 -11.60
C GLY A 119 21.37 -37.64 -11.90
N PHE A 120 21.96 -36.51 -11.51
CA PHE A 120 21.42 -35.18 -11.83
C PHE A 120 21.43 -34.92 -13.34
N LYS A 121 22.46 -35.37 -14.06
CA LYS A 121 22.47 -35.32 -15.53
C LYS A 121 21.30 -36.10 -16.14
N TYR A 122 20.98 -37.28 -15.61
CA TYR A 122 19.81 -38.05 -16.05
C TYR A 122 18.51 -37.26 -15.84
N TRP A 123 18.35 -36.64 -14.66
CA TRP A 123 17.19 -35.82 -14.33
C TRP A 123 17.17 -34.44 -14.98
N GLN A 124 18.19 -34.08 -15.78
CA GLN A 124 18.39 -32.75 -16.37
C GLN A 124 18.48 -31.64 -15.30
N ARG A 125 19.11 -31.94 -14.17
CA ARG A 125 19.33 -31.03 -13.02
C ARG A 125 20.82 -30.70 -12.87
N THR A 126 21.12 -29.58 -12.21
CA THR A 126 22.47 -29.12 -11.90
C THR A 126 22.82 -29.35 -10.43
N VAL A 127 24.11 -29.60 -10.15
CA VAL A 127 24.63 -29.74 -8.78
C VAL A 127 24.81 -28.35 -8.19
N SER A 128 24.30 -28.13 -6.97
CA SER A 128 24.39 -26.86 -6.26
C SER A 128 25.82 -26.53 -5.84
N GLN A 129 26.19 -25.26 -5.97
CA GLN A 129 27.40 -24.66 -5.43
C GLN A 129 26.96 -23.66 -4.34
N TYR A 130 27.53 -23.77 -3.14
CA TYR A 130 27.36 -22.76 -2.09
C TYR A 130 28.61 -21.88 -2.04
N ASN A 131 28.50 -20.69 -1.44
CA ASN A 131 29.42 -19.53 -1.33
C ASN A 131 30.96 -19.72 -1.33
N ASP A 132 31.49 -20.94 -1.32
CA ASP A 132 32.91 -21.32 -1.30
C ASP A 132 33.39 -22.09 -2.57
N ASP A 133 32.65 -22.03 -3.69
CA ASP A 133 32.94 -22.77 -4.94
C ASP A 133 33.04 -24.32 -4.80
N ARG A 134 32.70 -24.86 -3.63
CA ARG A 134 32.67 -26.30 -3.36
C ARG A 134 31.30 -26.87 -3.71
N HIS A 135 31.27 -27.86 -4.60
CA HIS A 135 30.07 -28.64 -4.88
C HIS A 135 29.52 -29.26 -3.59
N SER A 136 28.32 -28.83 -3.19
CA SER A 136 27.63 -29.44 -2.06
C SER A 136 26.68 -30.49 -2.60
N PHE A 137 27.21 -31.71 -2.75
CA PHE A 137 26.44 -32.85 -3.22
C PHE A 137 25.25 -33.18 -2.28
N LEU A 138 25.43 -32.96 -0.98
CA LEU A 138 24.35 -33.14 0.01
C LEU A 138 23.29 -32.05 -0.15
N GLY A 139 23.70 -30.79 -0.26
CA GLY A 139 22.76 -29.68 -0.48
C GLY A 139 22.04 -29.75 -1.83
N SER A 140 22.67 -30.35 -2.85
CA SER A 140 22.03 -30.62 -4.15
C SER A 140 20.84 -31.54 -3.98
N VAL A 141 21.02 -32.70 -3.35
CA VAL A 141 19.93 -33.66 -3.11
C VAL A 141 18.88 -33.08 -2.16
N PHE A 142 19.31 -32.33 -1.15
CA PHE A 142 18.45 -31.63 -0.19
C PHE A 142 17.48 -30.67 -0.91
N ARG A 143 18.01 -29.84 -1.82
CA ARG A 143 17.23 -28.91 -2.64
C ARG A 143 16.14 -29.63 -3.45
N GLU A 144 16.49 -30.78 -4.01
CA GLU A 144 15.57 -31.56 -4.86
C GLU A 144 14.48 -32.31 -4.07
N GLY A 145 14.62 -32.44 -2.74
CA GLY A 145 13.62 -33.11 -1.90
C GLY A 145 12.47 -32.23 -1.41
N GLY A 146 12.51 -30.91 -1.64
CA GLY A 146 11.46 -29.98 -1.22
C GLY A 146 11.48 -29.70 0.29
N LEU A 147 10.31 -29.62 0.93
CA LEU A 147 10.17 -29.32 2.37
C LEU A 147 10.06 -30.61 3.21
N PRO A 148 10.89 -30.81 4.25
CA PRO A 148 10.83 -32.00 5.12
C PRO A 148 9.55 -32.11 5.93
N TYR A 149 8.90 -33.26 5.87
CA TYR A 149 7.69 -33.54 6.65
C TYR A 149 7.92 -33.41 8.15
N GLY A 150 9.04 -33.91 8.67
CA GLY A 150 9.34 -33.81 10.10
C GLY A 150 9.41 -32.37 10.62
N LEU A 151 9.80 -31.42 9.76
CA LEU A 151 9.86 -30.00 10.12
C LEU A 151 8.51 -29.30 9.95
N LEU A 152 7.69 -29.74 9.00
CA LEU A 152 6.31 -29.24 8.80
C LEU A 152 5.35 -29.75 9.89
N ALA A 153 5.56 -31.00 10.33
CA ALA A 153 4.73 -31.75 11.29
C ALA A 153 4.94 -31.38 12.76
N SER A 154 6.04 -30.70 13.08
CA SER A 154 6.31 -30.32 14.48
C SER A 154 5.23 -29.34 14.94
N GLN A 155 4.55 -29.63 16.07
CA GLN A 155 3.58 -28.70 16.63
C GLN A 155 4.26 -27.35 16.94
N GLY A 156 3.70 -26.25 16.41
CA GLY A 156 4.34 -24.93 16.47
C GLY A 156 5.57 -24.78 15.56
N GLY A 157 5.71 -25.64 14.55
CA GLY A 157 6.86 -25.67 13.64
C GLY A 157 7.14 -24.33 12.96
N ARG A 158 8.42 -23.96 12.88
CA ARG A 158 8.89 -22.67 12.32
C ARG A 158 8.33 -22.40 10.92
N PHE A 159 8.21 -23.42 10.08
CA PHE A 159 7.62 -23.29 8.74
C PHE A 159 6.14 -22.89 8.78
N LEU A 160 5.33 -23.46 9.69
CA LEU A 160 3.92 -23.08 9.81
C LEU A 160 3.78 -21.60 10.17
N VAL A 161 4.63 -21.10 11.07
CA VAL A 161 4.68 -19.68 11.44
C VAL A 161 5.07 -18.81 10.24
N ILE A 162 6.10 -19.21 9.49
CA ILE A 162 6.56 -18.50 8.29
C ILE A 162 5.47 -18.48 7.21
N PHE A 163 4.80 -19.60 6.92
CA PHE A 163 3.70 -19.64 5.96
C PHE A 163 2.52 -18.77 6.40
N LYS A 164 2.13 -18.81 7.67
CA LYS A 164 1.04 -17.95 8.18
C LYS A 164 1.40 -16.47 8.07
N ARG A 165 2.68 -16.12 8.31
CA ARG A 165 3.20 -14.76 8.09
C ARG A 165 3.10 -14.39 6.62
N ILE A 166 3.65 -15.20 5.71
CA ILE A 166 3.61 -14.96 4.26
C ILE A 166 2.17 -14.75 3.79
N LEU A 167 1.25 -15.68 4.10
CA LEU A 167 -0.17 -15.57 3.72
C LEU A 167 -0.82 -14.27 4.22
N ARG A 168 -0.44 -13.79 5.42
CA ARG A 168 -0.96 -12.54 5.98
C ARG A 168 -0.57 -11.33 5.14
N VAL A 169 0.69 -11.25 4.72
CA VAL A 169 1.26 -10.09 4.04
C VAL A 169 1.24 -10.19 2.52
N PHE A 170 0.93 -11.36 1.96
CA PHE A 170 1.01 -11.66 0.52
C PHE A 170 0.22 -10.68 -0.36
N ASP A 171 -1.06 -10.46 -0.07
CA ASP A 171 -1.89 -9.51 -0.83
C ASP A 171 -1.40 -8.07 -0.71
N ASP A 172 -0.86 -7.71 0.45
CA ASP A 172 -0.40 -6.34 0.70
C ASP A 172 0.90 -6.11 -0.08
N ALA A 173 1.85 -7.04 0.01
CA ALA A 173 3.06 -7.05 -0.80
C ALA A 173 2.76 -6.91 -2.30
N GLN A 174 1.83 -7.72 -2.83
CA GLN A 174 1.40 -7.58 -4.23
C GLN A 174 0.76 -6.22 -4.53
N ALA A 175 -0.09 -5.70 -3.63
CA ALA A 175 -0.72 -4.39 -3.80
C ALA A 175 0.30 -3.24 -3.82
N PHE A 176 1.41 -3.37 -3.08
CA PHE A 176 2.56 -2.45 -3.09
C PHE A 176 3.58 -2.75 -4.20
N GLY A 177 3.30 -3.72 -5.10
CA GLY A 177 4.17 -4.06 -6.21
C GLY A 177 5.44 -4.84 -5.82
N GLN A 178 5.51 -5.37 -4.60
CA GLN A 178 6.61 -6.21 -4.14
C GLN A 178 6.56 -7.59 -4.79
N SER A 179 7.74 -8.17 -5.04
CA SER A 179 7.84 -9.52 -5.59
C SER A 179 7.44 -10.56 -4.53
N PRO A 180 6.51 -11.47 -4.82
CA PRO A 180 6.22 -12.62 -3.94
C PRO A 180 7.47 -13.41 -3.56
N PHE A 181 8.44 -13.48 -4.48
CA PHE A 181 9.71 -14.17 -4.26
C PHE A 181 10.54 -13.51 -3.15
N GLU A 182 10.70 -12.19 -3.19
CA GLU A 182 11.49 -11.44 -2.20
C GLU A 182 10.84 -11.52 -0.81
N LEU A 183 9.52 -11.39 -0.75
CA LEU A 183 8.73 -11.54 0.47
C LEU A 183 8.96 -12.90 1.14
N VAL A 184 8.95 -13.97 0.35
CA VAL A 184 9.20 -15.32 0.84
C VAL A 184 10.65 -15.46 1.28
N LEU A 185 11.60 -14.91 0.53
CA LEU A 185 13.02 -14.95 0.87
C LEU A 185 13.31 -14.26 2.21
N GLU A 186 12.73 -13.08 2.46
CA GLU A 186 12.79 -12.37 3.75
C GLU A 186 12.22 -13.22 4.88
N GLY A 187 11.07 -13.85 4.67
CA GLY A 187 10.46 -14.77 5.64
C GLY A 187 11.34 -15.98 6.00
N LEU A 188 12.32 -16.33 5.16
CA LEU A 188 13.25 -17.44 5.34
C LEU A 188 14.63 -17.00 5.86
N GLU A 189 14.86 -15.72 6.13
CA GLU A 189 16.17 -15.15 6.49
C GLU A 189 16.87 -15.91 7.62
N HIS A 190 16.11 -16.30 8.66
CA HIS A 190 16.62 -17.02 9.83
C HIS A 190 16.75 -18.53 9.65
N LEU A 191 16.48 -19.06 8.45
CA LEU A 191 16.67 -20.47 8.13
C LEU A 191 18.05 -20.76 7.52
N PRO A 192 18.54 -22.00 7.63
CA PRO A 192 19.77 -22.42 6.97
C PRO A 192 19.76 -22.15 5.46
N GLU A 193 20.95 -21.89 4.89
CA GLU A 193 21.16 -21.54 3.47
C GLU A 193 20.50 -22.50 2.46
N ALA A 194 20.38 -23.77 2.83
CA ALA A 194 19.74 -24.77 1.98
C ALA A 194 18.24 -24.53 1.75
N PHE A 195 17.55 -23.78 2.62
CA PHE A 195 16.14 -23.41 2.48
C PHE A 195 15.93 -22.05 1.81
N LYS A 196 16.98 -21.25 1.65
CA LYS A 196 16.92 -19.92 1.01
C LYS A 196 17.20 -19.99 -0.50
N GLN A 197 17.24 -21.20 -1.05
CA GLN A 197 17.46 -21.43 -2.48
C GLN A 197 16.20 -21.14 -3.29
N GLU A 198 16.36 -20.66 -4.52
CA GLU A 198 15.29 -20.30 -5.46
C GLU A 198 14.17 -21.36 -5.52
N THR A 199 14.52 -22.64 -5.65
CA THR A 199 13.55 -23.74 -5.69
C THR A 199 12.65 -23.85 -4.47
N THR A 200 13.16 -23.51 -3.27
CA THR A 200 12.38 -23.56 -2.03
C THR A 200 11.50 -22.32 -1.90
N VAL A 201 12.02 -21.16 -2.30
CA VAL A 201 11.27 -19.90 -2.37
C VAL A 201 10.09 -20.05 -3.35
N ASP A 202 10.34 -20.59 -4.54
CA ASP A 202 9.30 -20.87 -5.55
C ASP A 202 8.25 -21.84 -5.03
N LEU A 203 8.69 -22.92 -4.34
CA LEU A 203 7.79 -23.90 -3.77
C LEU A 203 6.83 -23.26 -2.76
N ILE A 204 7.35 -22.46 -1.84
CA ILE A 204 6.56 -21.76 -0.82
C ILE A 204 5.63 -20.73 -1.46
N THR A 205 6.12 -19.97 -2.45
CA THR A 205 5.34 -18.98 -3.21
C THR A 205 4.15 -19.65 -3.89
N ASN A 206 4.39 -20.70 -4.66
CA ASN A 206 3.34 -21.45 -5.37
C ASN A 206 2.31 -22.06 -4.41
N MET A 207 2.75 -22.56 -3.25
CA MET A 207 1.83 -23.06 -2.22
C MET A 207 0.96 -21.96 -1.64
N ALA A 208 1.52 -20.78 -1.34
CA ALA A 208 0.77 -19.63 -0.82
C ALA A 208 -0.27 -19.14 -1.85
N GLU A 209 0.13 -19.02 -3.11
CA GLU A 209 -0.77 -18.64 -4.21
C GLU A 209 -1.91 -19.63 -4.40
N LEU A 210 -1.62 -20.93 -4.38
CA LEU A 210 -2.64 -21.97 -4.51
C LEU A 210 -3.63 -21.93 -3.35
N LEU A 211 -3.15 -21.74 -2.12
CA LEU A 211 -4.02 -21.60 -0.94
C LEU A 211 -4.97 -20.40 -1.07
N LEU A 212 -4.44 -19.23 -1.43
CA LEU A 212 -5.23 -18.02 -1.59
C LEU A 212 -6.25 -18.16 -2.74
N ARG A 213 -5.85 -18.77 -3.85
CA ARG A 213 -6.73 -19.05 -4.99
C ARG A 213 -7.88 -19.97 -4.60
N LEU A 214 -7.61 -21.07 -3.91
CA LEU A 214 -8.64 -22.00 -3.42
C LEU A 214 -9.58 -21.31 -2.42
N THR A 215 -9.04 -20.46 -1.55
CA THR A 215 -9.86 -19.65 -0.63
C THR A 215 -10.83 -18.76 -1.40
N ASP A 216 -10.36 -18.05 -2.42
CA ASP A 216 -11.18 -17.13 -3.21
C ASP A 216 -12.21 -17.84 -4.11
N GLU A 217 -11.78 -18.82 -4.90
CA GLU A 217 -12.64 -19.52 -5.88
C GLU A 217 -13.81 -20.25 -5.21
N TYR A 218 -13.60 -20.80 -4.01
CA TYR A 218 -14.60 -21.54 -3.25
C TYR A 218 -15.23 -20.72 -2.11
N ASN A 219 -14.95 -19.41 -2.03
CA ASN A 219 -15.47 -18.51 -1.00
C ASN A 219 -15.32 -19.04 0.43
N LEU A 220 -14.17 -19.65 0.72
CA LEU A 220 -13.92 -20.35 1.98
C LEU A 220 -13.93 -19.39 3.19
N GLN A 221 -13.68 -18.09 2.95
CA GLN A 221 -13.77 -17.03 3.95
C GLN A 221 -15.19 -16.84 4.55
N GLN A 222 -16.23 -17.37 3.91
CA GLN A 222 -17.62 -17.29 4.38
C GLN A 222 -18.08 -18.58 5.09
N GLN A 223 -17.24 -19.61 5.15
CA GLN A 223 -17.59 -20.93 5.67
C GLN A 223 -17.09 -21.10 7.11
N GLU A 224 -17.91 -21.65 8.00
CA GLU A 224 -17.47 -21.99 9.37
C GLU A 224 -16.43 -23.12 9.39
N GLN A 225 -16.52 -24.05 8.43
CA GLN A 225 -15.58 -25.15 8.26
C GLN A 225 -15.00 -25.17 6.82
N PRO A 226 -14.03 -24.29 6.52
CA PRO A 226 -13.42 -24.14 5.18
C PRO A 226 -12.95 -25.45 4.55
N VAL A 227 -12.29 -26.30 5.33
CA VAL A 227 -11.69 -27.55 4.87
C VAL A 227 -12.77 -28.55 4.45
N ASN A 228 -13.80 -28.74 5.28
CA ASN A 228 -14.89 -29.67 5.00
C ASN A 228 -15.71 -29.26 3.77
N HIS A 229 -15.89 -27.94 3.59
CA HIS A 229 -16.55 -27.40 2.40
C HIS A 229 -15.74 -27.72 1.13
N LEU A 230 -14.44 -27.46 1.16
CA LEU A 230 -13.55 -27.75 0.04
C LEU A 230 -13.45 -29.26 -0.24
N ASP A 231 -13.41 -30.10 0.79
CA ASP A 231 -13.40 -31.56 0.66
C ASP A 231 -14.67 -32.08 -0.03
N THR A 232 -15.80 -31.37 0.09
CA THR A 232 -17.06 -31.72 -0.59
C THR A 232 -17.06 -31.27 -2.05
N GLN A 233 -16.55 -30.08 -2.35
CA GLN A 233 -16.57 -29.50 -3.70
C GLN A 233 -15.42 -30.00 -4.60
N LEU A 234 -14.25 -30.23 -4.01
CA LEU A 234 -13.04 -30.69 -4.69
C LEU A 234 -12.30 -31.73 -3.82
N PRO A 235 -12.77 -32.99 -3.76
CA PRO A 235 -12.24 -34.00 -2.83
C PRO A 235 -10.72 -34.25 -2.92
N ASN A 236 -10.13 -34.05 -4.09
CA ASN A 236 -8.70 -34.30 -4.37
C ASN A 236 -7.87 -33.00 -4.43
N TRP A 237 -8.32 -31.90 -3.81
CA TRP A 237 -7.63 -30.61 -3.88
C TRP A 237 -6.20 -30.65 -3.32
N ARG A 238 -5.92 -31.57 -2.38
CA ARG A 238 -4.59 -31.76 -1.78
C ARG A 238 -3.57 -32.25 -2.82
N ASP A 239 -4.00 -32.95 -3.86
CA ASP A 239 -3.15 -33.45 -4.94
C ASP A 239 -2.66 -32.32 -5.88
N LEU A 240 -3.29 -31.14 -5.81
CA LEU A 240 -2.86 -29.95 -6.56
C LEU A 240 -1.55 -29.37 -6.03
N PHE A 241 -1.18 -29.70 -4.78
CA PHE A 241 0.05 -29.21 -4.19
C PHE A 241 1.26 -29.95 -4.79
N PRO A 242 2.36 -29.24 -5.06
CA PRO A 242 3.55 -29.83 -5.68
C PRO A 242 4.29 -30.83 -4.79
N ILE A 243 3.88 -30.99 -3.53
CA ILE A 243 4.42 -31.93 -2.55
C ILE A 243 3.32 -32.92 -2.20
N PRO A 244 3.52 -34.24 -2.37
CA PRO A 244 2.54 -35.21 -1.89
C PRO A 244 2.54 -35.12 -0.37
N LEU A 245 1.37 -35.01 0.24
CA LEU A 245 1.21 -35.01 1.69
C LEU A 245 0.31 -36.19 2.04
N ASP A 246 0.78 -37.37 1.66
CA ASP A 246 0.13 -38.70 1.73
C ASP A 246 0.02 -39.26 3.16
N THR A 247 0.29 -38.45 4.18
CA THR A 247 0.22 -38.82 5.60
C THR A 247 -0.74 -37.90 6.34
N ASP A 248 -1.39 -38.40 7.40
CA ASP A 248 -2.36 -37.66 8.21
C ASP A 248 -1.82 -36.28 8.64
N THR A 249 -0.53 -36.23 8.97
CA THR A 249 0.16 -35.01 9.39
C THR A 249 0.30 -33.95 8.29
N GLY A 250 0.52 -34.38 7.05
CA GLY A 250 0.58 -33.47 5.90
C GLY A 250 -0.79 -32.88 5.56
N SER A 251 -1.84 -33.70 5.70
CA SER A 251 -3.23 -33.24 5.56
C SER A 251 -3.60 -32.23 6.63
N GLU A 252 -3.22 -32.46 7.89
CA GLU A 252 -3.42 -31.49 8.99
C GLU A 252 -2.69 -30.16 8.73
N PHE A 253 -1.45 -30.21 8.23
CA PHE A 253 -0.67 -29.02 7.90
C PHE A 253 -1.37 -28.16 6.84
N LEU A 254 -1.77 -28.74 5.70
CA LEU A 254 -2.51 -28.01 4.67
C LEU A 254 -3.85 -27.50 5.18
N SER A 255 -4.56 -28.29 5.97
CA SER A 255 -5.85 -27.91 6.57
C SER A 255 -5.68 -26.69 7.50
N SER A 256 -4.59 -26.64 8.28
CA SER A 256 -4.25 -25.49 9.14
C SER A 256 -3.91 -24.23 8.32
N LEU A 257 -3.16 -24.39 7.22
CA LEU A 257 -2.83 -23.29 6.32
C LEU A 257 -4.06 -22.75 5.61
N LEU A 258 -4.93 -23.61 5.07
CA LEU A 258 -6.17 -23.22 4.40
C LEU A 258 -7.12 -22.51 5.34
N THR A 259 -7.24 -23.00 6.58
CA THR A 259 -8.02 -22.32 7.63
C THR A 259 -7.44 -20.94 7.93
N SER A 260 -6.11 -20.83 8.05
CA SER A 260 -5.45 -19.56 8.30
C SER A 260 -5.63 -18.58 7.15
N ALA A 261 -5.49 -19.02 5.90
CA ALA A 261 -5.75 -18.22 4.70
C ALA A 261 -7.21 -17.75 4.67
N SER A 262 -8.17 -18.63 4.98
CA SER A 262 -9.60 -18.31 5.00
C SER A 262 -9.94 -17.26 6.07
N VAL A 263 -9.40 -17.39 7.29
CA VAL A 263 -9.58 -16.41 8.38
C VAL A 263 -8.95 -15.06 8.02
N GLN A 264 -7.73 -15.06 7.46
CA GLN A 264 -7.06 -13.85 7.02
C GLN A 264 -7.88 -13.15 5.90
N ARG A 265 -8.41 -13.93 4.96
CA ARG A 265 -9.25 -13.41 3.88
C ARG A 265 -10.58 -12.89 4.38
N GLN A 266 -11.19 -13.52 5.38
CA GLN A 266 -12.40 -13.04 6.04
C GLN A 266 -12.16 -11.68 6.70
N SER A 267 -11.07 -11.54 7.45
CA SER A 267 -10.70 -10.28 8.10
C SER A 267 -10.46 -9.15 7.08
N LYS A 268 -9.80 -9.44 5.95
CA LYS A 268 -9.59 -8.47 4.86
C LYS A 268 -10.89 -8.16 4.10
N SER A 269 -11.75 -9.14 3.86
CA SER A 269 -13.04 -8.97 3.18
C SER A 269 -14.04 -8.14 3.99
N GLN A 270 -13.93 -8.15 5.32
CA GLN A 270 -14.73 -7.30 6.20
C GLN A 270 -14.27 -5.83 6.16
N GLN A 271 -13.05 -5.55 5.70
CA GLN A 271 -12.54 -4.20 5.47
C GLN A 271 -12.90 -3.72 4.04
N THR A 272 -14.18 -3.42 3.82
CA THR A 272 -14.71 -2.89 2.54
C THR A 272 -14.42 -1.40 2.31
N LYS A 273 -13.38 -0.84 2.94
CA LYS A 273 -13.08 0.59 2.87
C LYS A 273 -12.56 0.94 1.48
N ARG A 274 -13.11 2.01 0.89
CA ARG A 274 -12.66 2.59 -0.39
C ARG A 274 -11.19 3.01 -0.35
N ILE A 275 -10.76 3.57 0.78
CA ILE A 275 -9.40 4.01 1.09
C ILE A 275 -9.07 3.52 2.50
N ILE A 276 -7.94 2.84 2.64
CA ILE A 276 -7.33 2.48 3.92
C ILE A 276 -6.06 3.31 4.07
N CYS A 277 -5.98 4.07 5.15
CA CYS A 277 -4.80 4.82 5.54
C CYS A 277 -4.25 4.21 6.82
N SER A 278 -3.01 3.72 6.76
CA SER A 278 -2.29 3.17 7.90
C SER A 278 -1.00 3.96 8.09
N GLN A 279 -0.68 4.32 9.33
CA GLN A 279 0.49 5.14 9.63
C GLN A 279 1.34 4.44 10.67
N ARG A 280 2.66 4.45 10.49
CA ARG A 280 3.61 3.85 11.43
C ARG A 280 4.70 4.84 11.80
N LEU A 281 5.14 4.77 13.04
CA LEU A 281 6.34 5.45 13.49
C LEU A 281 7.55 4.65 12.99
N SER A 282 8.35 5.23 12.11
CA SER A 282 9.52 4.59 11.51
C SER A 282 10.82 4.84 12.28
N ASN A 283 10.91 5.98 12.97
CA ASN A 283 12.06 6.31 13.81
C ASN A 283 11.59 7.17 15.01
N HIS A 284 12.01 6.77 16.21
CA HIS A 284 11.64 7.42 17.46
C HIS A 284 12.43 8.72 17.72
N GLU A 285 13.62 8.88 17.13
CA GLU A 285 14.49 10.03 17.39
C GLU A 285 14.07 11.26 16.60
N ASP A 286 13.72 11.09 15.32
CA ASP A 286 13.32 12.16 14.41
C ASP A 286 11.81 12.26 14.19
N LEU A 287 11.03 11.39 14.85
CA LEU A 287 9.58 11.23 14.64
C LEU A 287 9.20 11.08 13.17
N GLY A 288 9.99 10.33 12.41
CA GLY A 288 9.66 9.97 11.05
C GLY A 288 8.41 9.10 11.01
N PHE A 289 7.31 9.62 10.45
CA PHE A 289 6.13 8.82 10.15
C PHE A 289 6.13 8.37 8.70
N VAL A 290 5.77 7.11 8.50
CA VAL A 290 5.52 6.53 7.19
C VAL A 290 4.04 6.22 7.08
N THR A 291 3.44 6.63 5.96
CA THR A 291 2.04 6.38 5.65
C THR A 291 1.93 5.39 4.51
N GLN A 292 1.05 4.42 4.70
CA GLN A 292 0.61 3.47 3.69
C GLN A 292 -0.83 3.80 3.31
N ILE A 293 -1.04 4.03 2.01
CA ILE A 293 -2.38 4.19 1.43
C ILE A 293 -2.67 2.96 0.59
N LYS A 294 -3.80 2.31 0.86
CA LYS A 294 -4.35 1.22 0.04
C LYS A 294 -5.75 1.58 -0.41
N LEU A 295 -5.94 1.59 -1.72
CA LEU A 295 -7.21 1.81 -2.40
C LEU A 295 -7.87 0.47 -2.74
N MET A 296 -9.18 0.49 -2.90
CA MET A 296 -9.85 -0.61 -3.60
C MET A 296 -9.40 -0.65 -5.07
N LYS A 297 -9.25 -1.86 -5.63
CA LYS A 297 -8.70 -2.04 -6.99
C LYS A 297 -9.53 -1.37 -8.08
N ALA A 298 -10.86 -1.36 -7.92
CA ALA A 298 -11.79 -0.60 -8.76
C ALA A 298 -12.45 0.45 -7.88
N ILE A 299 -11.98 1.70 -7.94
CA ILE A 299 -12.41 2.77 -7.05
C ILE A 299 -13.48 3.64 -7.72
N PRO A 300 -14.66 3.82 -7.11
CA PRO A 300 -15.69 4.70 -7.66
C PRO A 300 -15.26 6.15 -7.51
N MET A 301 -15.53 6.93 -8.56
CA MET A 301 -15.20 8.35 -8.65
C MET A 301 -16.41 9.19 -9.07
N PRO A 302 -16.55 10.43 -8.57
CA PRO A 302 -17.75 11.24 -8.76
C PRO A 302 -17.81 12.00 -10.08
N PHE A 303 -16.81 11.85 -10.97
CA PHE A 303 -16.83 12.46 -12.30
C PHE A 303 -17.50 11.55 -13.33
N LYS A 304 -18.16 12.17 -14.32
CA LYS A 304 -18.87 11.47 -15.39
C LYS A 304 -17.99 11.25 -16.61
N ARG A 305 -18.47 10.44 -17.56
CA ARG A 305 -17.79 10.16 -18.83
C ARG A 305 -17.50 11.43 -19.63
N GLU A 306 -18.39 12.41 -19.59
CA GLU A 306 -18.27 13.65 -20.38
C GLU A 306 -17.11 14.54 -19.91
N ALA A 307 -16.64 14.34 -18.68
CA ALA A 307 -15.46 15.04 -18.16
C ALA A 307 -14.14 14.42 -18.64
N LEU A 308 -14.18 13.24 -19.27
CA LEU A 308 -13.00 12.49 -19.68
C LEU A 308 -12.67 12.71 -21.17
N ILE A 309 -11.39 12.91 -21.46
CA ILE A 309 -10.83 12.95 -22.82
C ILE A 309 -10.64 11.52 -23.35
N ASN A 310 -10.20 10.60 -22.49
CA ASN A 310 -10.01 9.19 -22.80
C ASN A 310 -10.19 8.33 -21.52
N SER A 311 -9.98 7.01 -21.63
CA SER A 311 -10.18 6.09 -20.50
C SER A 311 -9.00 5.97 -19.53
N ARG A 312 -7.92 6.75 -19.69
CA ARG A 312 -6.74 6.73 -18.82
C ARG A 312 -6.71 7.98 -17.96
N VAL A 313 -6.49 7.78 -16.67
CA VAL A 313 -6.31 8.84 -15.66
C VAL A 313 -5.08 8.50 -14.82
N GLU A 314 -4.42 9.48 -14.20
CA GLU A 314 -3.36 9.23 -13.23
C GLU A 314 -3.81 9.63 -11.82
N LEU A 315 -3.34 8.88 -10.83
CA LEU A 315 -3.68 9.10 -9.42
C LEU A 315 -2.44 9.43 -8.61
N PHE A 316 -2.61 10.39 -7.71
CA PHE A 316 -1.57 10.90 -6.83
C PHE A 316 -2.07 11.04 -5.40
N ILE A 317 -1.14 10.99 -4.45
CA ILE A 317 -1.36 11.43 -3.09
C ILE A 317 -0.68 12.78 -2.90
N GLN A 318 -1.42 13.76 -2.39
CA GLN A 318 -0.88 15.05 -1.96
C GLN A 318 -0.86 15.14 -0.43
N GLU A 319 0.21 15.68 0.13
CA GLU A 319 0.28 16.18 1.51
C GLU A 319 0.07 17.70 1.48
N GLY A 320 -1.07 18.15 2.01
CA GLY A 320 -1.59 19.49 1.78
C GLY A 320 -1.78 19.73 0.28
N ASN A 321 -0.91 20.54 -0.31
CA ASN A 321 -0.92 20.87 -1.75
C ASN A 321 0.27 20.28 -2.52
N ARG A 322 1.13 19.48 -1.87
CA ARG A 322 2.35 18.93 -2.48
C ARG A 322 2.14 17.46 -2.83
N VAL A 323 2.43 17.07 -4.06
CA VAL A 323 2.47 15.65 -4.45
C VAL A 323 3.58 14.94 -3.65
N ILE A 324 3.21 13.91 -2.90
CA ILE A 324 4.11 13.13 -2.04
C ILE A 324 4.25 11.68 -2.49
N ALA A 325 3.28 11.14 -3.22
CA ALA A 325 3.34 9.82 -3.83
C ALA A 325 2.50 9.71 -5.11
N GLU A 326 2.89 8.77 -5.96
CA GLU A 326 2.18 8.40 -7.19
C GLU A 326 1.57 7.00 -7.02
N LEU A 327 0.29 6.87 -7.35
CA LEU A 327 -0.40 5.58 -7.47
C LEU A 327 -0.38 5.05 -8.91
N GLY A 328 -0.11 5.93 -9.88
CA GLY A 328 0.10 5.60 -11.28
C GLY A 328 -1.17 5.67 -12.12
N VAL A 329 -1.14 4.98 -13.26
CA VAL A 329 -2.22 5.02 -14.27
C VAL A 329 -3.38 4.11 -13.88
N GLY A 330 -4.58 4.69 -13.82
CA GLY A 330 -5.86 4.00 -13.73
C GLY A 330 -6.60 3.97 -15.07
N HIS A 331 -7.36 2.89 -15.30
CA HIS A 331 -8.25 2.77 -16.46
C HIS A 331 -9.70 2.92 -16.03
N THR A 332 -10.44 3.81 -16.67
CA THR A 332 -11.84 4.07 -16.33
C THR A 332 -12.76 3.05 -17.02
N THR A 333 -13.64 2.44 -16.25
CA THR A 333 -14.82 1.71 -16.72
C THR A 333 -16.08 2.42 -16.22
N PHE A 334 -17.23 2.11 -16.83
CA PHE A 334 -18.48 2.81 -16.54
C PHE A 334 -19.55 1.79 -16.18
N GLU A 335 -20.11 1.92 -14.98
CA GLU A 335 -21.23 1.12 -14.49
C GLU A 335 -22.40 2.07 -14.20
N GLY A 336 -23.28 2.25 -15.20
CA GLY A 336 -24.33 3.28 -15.15
C GLY A 336 -23.74 4.70 -15.18
N GLU A 337 -24.13 5.54 -14.22
CA GLU A 337 -23.65 6.92 -14.06
C GLU A 337 -22.34 7.02 -13.24
N MET A 338 -21.87 5.92 -12.63
CA MET A 338 -20.66 5.92 -11.82
C MET A 338 -19.43 5.52 -12.64
N THR A 339 -18.39 6.35 -12.58
CA THR A 339 -17.08 6.02 -13.14
C THR A 339 -16.30 5.19 -12.15
N GLN A 340 -15.82 4.03 -12.59
CA GLN A 340 -14.93 3.16 -11.82
C GLN A 340 -13.52 3.32 -12.37
N VAL A 341 -12.53 3.54 -11.51
CA VAL A 341 -11.13 3.61 -11.91
C VAL A 341 -10.42 2.33 -11.47
N ILE A 342 -9.97 1.53 -12.44
CA ILE A 342 -9.27 0.27 -12.20
C ILE A 342 -7.77 0.52 -12.16
N LEU A 343 -7.17 0.21 -11.01
CA LEU A 343 -5.75 0.40 -10.74
C LEU A 343 -4.97 -0.90 -10.92
N ARG A 344 -3.75 -0.79 -11.47
CA ARG A 344 -2.79 -1.89 -11.48
C ARG A 344 -2.17 -2.10 -10.10
N THR A 345 -1.71 -1.02 -9.50
CA THR A 345 -1.06 -0.98 -8.19
C THR A 345 -1.87 -0.06 -7.28
N PRO A 346 -2.86 -0.59 -6.53
CA PRO A 346 -3.79 0.22 -5.78
C PRO A 346 -3.21 0.68 -4.42
N ALA A 347 -1.90 0.65 -4.22
CA ALA A 347 -1.30 1.04 -2.95
C ALA A 347 0.03 1.78 -3.14
N CYS A 348 0.36 2.65 -2.19
CA CYS A 348 1.64 3.34 -2.12
C CYS A 348 2.07 3.54 -0.66
N GLU A 349 3.39 3.57 -0.44
CA GLU A 349 4.01 3.90 0.85
C GLU A 349 4.93 5.11 0.65
N PHE A 350 4.89 6.07 1.58
CA PHE A 350 5.75 7.24 1.55
C PHE A 350 6.01 7.78 2.95
N ARG A 351 7.16 8.45 3.12
CA ARG A 351 7.49 9.18 4.35
C ARG A 351 6.81 10.54 4.34
N ARG A 352 6.12 10.85 5.42
CA ARG A 352 5.46 12.15 5.64
C ARG A 352 6.50 13.24 5.81
N GLN A 353 6.26 14.42 5.22
CA GLN A 353 7.13 15.59 5.40
C GLN A 353 6.49 16.61 6.34
N SER A 354 5.17 16.65 6.41
CA SER A 354 4.38 17.54 7.27
C SER A 354 3.20 16.76 7.84
N ILE A 355 3.47 16.01 8.92
CA ILE A 355 2.52 15.04 9.51
C ILE A 355 1.20 15.67 9.97
N GLU A 356 1.19 16.96 10.26
CA GLU A 356 0.01 17.72 10.67
C GLU A 356 -0.90 18.12 9.49
N GLN A 357 -0.40 18.03 8.25
CA GLN A 357 -1.20 18.31 7.06
C GLN A 357 -2.07 17.11 6.69
N ASP A 358 -3.25 17.39 6.15
CA ASP A 358 -4.12 16.36 5.58
C ASP A 358 -3.51 15.79 4.29
N LEU A 359 -3.85 14.55 3.99
CA LEU A 359 -3.56 13.86 2.74
C LEU A 359 -4.77 13.92 1.82
N TYR A 360 -4.53 14.01 0.53
CA TYR A 360 -5.56 14.07 -0.49
C TYR A 360 -5.30 13.04 -1.59
N LEU A 361 -6.35 12.34 -2.02
CA LEU A 361 -6.35 11.57 -3.26
C LEU A 361 -6.72 12.50 -4.41
N VAL A 362 -5.85 12.58 -5.41
CA VAL A 362 -6.03 13.44 -6.58
C VAL A 362 -6.04 12.60 -7.85
N VAL A 363 -7.01 12.85 -8.73
CA VAL A 363 -7.15 12.22 -10.04
C VAL A 363 -6.94 13.27 -11.12
N LEU A 364 -5.95 13.05 -11.98
CA LEU A 364 -5.61 13.95 -13.08
C LEU A 364 -5.87 13.28 -14.44
N GLN A 365 -6.14 14.11 -15.44
CA GLN A 365 -6.08 13.72 -16.84
C GLN A 365 -5.67 14.91 -17.71
N ALA A 366 -4.65 14.69 -18.56
CA ALA A 366 -4.05 15.74 -19.38
C ALA A 366 -3.65 16.97 -18.56
N GLY A 367 -3.14 16.73 -17.34
CA GLY A 367 -2.77 17.76 -16.37
C GLY A 367 -3.93 18.43 -15.63
N ILE A 368 -5.20 18.18 -15.97
CA ILE A 368 -6.36 18.78 -15.30
C ILE A 368 -6.80 17.91 -14.12
N GLU A 369 -7.11 18.55 -12.99
CA GLU A 369 -7.72 17.89 -11.83
C GLU A 369 -9.19 17.54 -12.11
N LEU A 370 -9.48 16.24 -12.20
CA LEU A 370 -10.83 15.70 -12.34
C LEU A 370 -11.51 15.52 -10.99
N HIS A 371 -10.73 15.18 -9.96
CA HIS A 371 -11.22 14.95 -8.60
C HIS A 371 -10.11 15.12 -7.58
N ARG A 372 -10.47 15.70 -6.43
CA ARG A 372 -9.62 15.79 -5.24
C ARG A 372 -10.46 15.57 -4.01
N GLU A 373 -10.03 14.66 -3.15
CA GLU A 373 -10.72 14.35 -1.90
C GLU A 373 -9.76 14.18 -0.73
N GLU A 374 -10.18 14.66 0.42
CA GLU A 374 -9.47 14.50 1.70
C GLU A 374 -9.55 13.04 2.15
N ILE A 375 -8.40 12.47 2.49
CA ILE A 375 -8.33 11.16 3.14
C ILE A 375 -8.59 11.40 4.63
N PRO A 376 -9.70 10.87 5.18
CA PRO A 376 -10.09 11.21 6.55
C PRO A 376 -9.09 10.67 7.59
N ASN A 377 -8.92 11.43 8.67
CA ASN A 377 -8.13 11.05 9.86
C ASN A 377 -6.67 10.65 9.54
N CYS A 378 -6.05 11.36 8.60
CA CYS A 378 -4.68 11.11 8.18
C CYS A 378 -3.66 12.11 8.78
N ASP A 379 -4.11 13.25 9.27
CA ASP A 379 -3.30 14.18 10.04
C ASP A 379 -2.88 13.54 11.38
N ILE A 380 -1.64 13.80 11.78
CA ILE A 380 -1.10 13.39 13.09
C ILE A 380 -0.88 14.66 13.88
N ALA A 381 -1.82 14.97 14.78
CA ALA A 381 -1.81 16.19 15.57
C ALA A 381 -0.94 16.04 16.84
N ILE A 382 0.34 15.69 16.65
CA ILE A 382 1.27 15.32 17.72
C ILE A 382 1.48 16.43 18.78
N ASN A 383 1.23 17.69 18.40
CA ASN A 383 1.35 18.86 19.24
C ASN A 383 0.01 19.29 19.88
N GLU A 384 -1.11 18.66 19.49
CA GLU A 384 -2.43 18.99 20.00
C GLU A 384 -3.00 17.90 20.91
N MET A 385 -2.61 16.64 20.72
CA MET A 385 -3.13 15.51 21.48
C MET A 385 -2.14 14.32 21.53
N PRO A 386 -2.35 13.37 22.46
CA PRO A 386 -1.58 12.13 22.51
C PRO A 386 -1.73 11.30 21.23
N ILE A 387 -0.64 10.70 20.74
CA ILE A 387 -0.69 9.73 19.63
C ILE A 387 -0.55 8.32 20.20
N VAL A 388 -1.50 7.44 19.89
CA VAL A 388 -1.55 6.09 20.43
C VAL A 388 -1.06 5.09 19.40
N LEU A 389 -0.06 4.30 19.79
CA LEU A 389 0.62 3.32 18.97
C LEU A 389 0.38 1.90 19.52
N LYS A 390 0.27 0.94 18.59
CA LYS A 390 0.26 -0.49 18.90
C LYS A 390 1.37 -1.18 18.12
N SER A 391 2.22 -1.90 18.83
CA SER A 391 3.27 -2.70 18.21
C SER A 391 2.72 -4.02 17.71
N ASP A 392 3.12 -4.44 16.52
CA ASP A 392 2.90 -5.80 16.01
C ASP A 392 4.13 -6.71 16.14
N GLY A 393 5.19 -6.21 16.79
CA GLY A 393 6.49 -6.86 16.95
C GLY A 393 7.54 -6.37 15.96
N GLU A 394 7.14 -5.80 14.82
CA GLU A 394 8.05 -5.24 13.81
C GLU A 394 7.90 -3.72 13.70
N HIS A 395 6.67 -3.23 13.74
CA HIS A 395 6.35 -1.81 13.56
C HIS A 395 5.42 -1.31 14.66
N ASP A 396 5.56 -0.01 14.97
CA ASP A 396 4.65 0.71 15.87
C ASP A 396 3.61 1.48 15.03
N TRP A 397 2.39 0.94 14.96
CA TRP A 397 1.29 1.47 14.17
C TRP A 397 0.46 2.47 14.95
N VAL A 398 0.12 3.60 14.33
CA VAL A 398 -0.86 4.56 14.85
C VAL A 398 -2.24 3.91 14.80
N ILE A 399 -2.86 3.75 15.97
CA ILE A 399 -4.21 3.19 16.11
C ILE A 399 -5.25 4.26 16.47
N GLY A 400 -4.80 5.46 16.80
CA GLY A 400 -5.65 6.60 17.12
C GLY A 400 -4.86 7.73 17.76
N GLN A 401 -5.56 8.83 18.00
CA GLN A 401 -5.04 10.03 18.64
C GLN A 401 -6.09 10.58 19.61
N GLY A 402 -5.66 11.21 20.70
CA GLY A 402 -6.54 11.60 21.80
C GLY A 402 -6.93 10.43 22.70
N SER A 403 -8.23 10.32 23.02
CA SER A 403 -8.75 9.23 23.87
C SER A 403 -8.99 7.97 23.03
N VAL A 404 -8.37 6.85 23.41
CA VAL A 404 -8.43 5.59 22.65
C VAL A 404 -8.63 4.40 23.58
N ASN A 405 -9.66 3.60 23.31
CA ASN A 405 -9.91 2.35 24.01
C ASN A 405 -9.80 1.19 23.04
N VAL A 406 -8.75 0.38 23.16
CA VAL A 406 -8.57 -0.81 22.32
C VAL A 406 -8.19 -2.01 23.15
N LYS A 407 -8.72 -3.18 22.82
CA LYS A 407 -8.22 -4.44 23.39
C LYS A 407 -6.80 -4.72 22.88
N ALA A 408 -5.82 -4.65 23.78
CA ALA A 408 -4.43 -4.95 23.49
C ALA A 408 -3.72 -5.43 24.77
N ASP A 409 -2.65 -6.19 24.62
CA ASP A 409 -1.83 -6.57 25.78
C ASP A 409 -1.03 -5.37 26.29
N GLN A 410 -0.53 -4.55 25.35
CA GLN A 410 0.27 -3.35 25.62
C GLN A 410 0.01 -2.28 24.56
N LEU A 411 0.15 -1.02 24.94
CA LEU A 411 0.11 0.14 24.05
C LEU A 411 1.31 1.06 24.33
N LYS A 412 1.67 1.87 23.34
CA LYS A 412 2.62 2.97 23.48
C LYS A 412 1.90 4.28 23.19
N VAL A 413 2.22 5.34 23.92
CA VAL A 413 1.61 6.67 23.74
C VAL A 413 2.70 7.70 23.65
N LEU A 414 2.64 8.50 22.59
CA LEU A 414 3.53 9.61 22.35
C LEU A 414 2.88 10.89 22.88
N LEU A 415 3.56 11.54 23.82
CA LEU A 415 3.13 12.76 24.51
C LEU A 415 4.10 13.89 24.25
N LEU A 416 3.61 15.13 24.22
CA LEU A 416 4.50 16.30 24.30
C LEU A 416 5.25 16.29 25.63
N LYS A 417 6.52 16.70 25.59
CA LYS A 417 7.31 16.89 26.81
C LYS A 417 6.62 17.87 27.75
N GLY A 418 6.48 17.48 29.01
CA GLY A 418 5.81 18.27 30.05
C GLY A 418 4.32 17.94 30.24
N SER A 419 3.76 17.07 29.40
CA SER A 419 2.46 16.45 29.68
C SER A 419 2.56 15.54 30.90
N THR A 420 1.54 15.54 31.74
CA THR A 420 1.46 14.67 32.93
C THR A 420 0.47 13.56 32.67
N TYR A 421 0.74 12.37 33.20
CA TYR A 421 -0.20 11.25 33.12
C TYR A 421 -0.26 10.51 34.45
N THR A 422 -1.42 9.90 34.70
CA THR A 422 -1.66 9.01 35.83
C THR A 422 -2.02 7.64 35.29
N ALA A 423 -1.37 6.58 35.77
CA ALA A 423 -1.69 5.21 35.39
C ALA A 423 -2.61 4.58 36.42
N GLU A 424 -3.73 4.02 35.96
CA GLU A 424 -4.72 3.33 36.78
C GLU A 424 -4.60 1.83 36.54
N PHE A 425 -4.29 1.08 37.61
CA PHE A 425 -4.06 -0.36 37.59
C PHE A 425 -2.99 -0.81 36.55
N PRO A 426 -1.76 -0.27 36.58
CA PRO A 426 -0.74 -0.63 35.59
C PRO A 426 -0.15 -2.01 35.87
N ASP A 427 -0.26 -2.92 34.90
CA ASP A 427 0.57 -4.14 34.89
C ASP A 427 1.99 -3.84 34.35
N LEU A 428 2.07 -2.84 33.46
CA LEU A 428 3.29 -2.30 32.88
C LEU A 428 3.13 -0.78 32.76
N CYS A 429 4.16 -0.02 33.11
CA CYS A 429 4.25 1.41 32.80
C CYS A 429 5.73 1.82 32.77
N LYS A 430 6.24 2.16 31.59
CA LYS A 430 7.60 2.66 31.36
C LYS A 430 7.51 3.92 30.52
N SER A 431 8.41 4.87 30.75
CA SER A 431 8.51 6.01 29.86
C SER A 431 9.95 6.35 29.50
N VAL A 432 10.12 6.80 28.26
CA VAL A 432 11.37 7.29 27.70
C VAL A 432 11.11 8.70 27.21
N THR A 433 11.89 9.66 27.72
CA THR A 433 11.75 11.07 27.38
C THR A 433 12.89 11.49 26.47
N THR A 434 12.54 12.11 25.35
CA THR A 434 13.45 12.72 24.37
C THR A 434 13.51 14.24 24.59
N GLU A 435 14.19 14.98 23.71
CA GLU A 435 14.23 16.44 23.81
C GLU A 435 12.85 17.10 23.69
N ARG A 436 11.95 16.53 22.87
CA ARG A 436 10.64 17.12 22.53
C ARG A 436 9.42 16.32 22.99
N TYR A 437 9.55 15.00 23.15
CA TYR A 437 8.41 14.12 23.42
C TYR A 437 8.72 13.07 24.50
N GLN A 438 7.67 12.52 25.11
CA GLN A 438 7.73 11.41 26.03
C GLN A 438 6.95 10.23 25.45
N LEU A 439 7.62 9.09 25.28
CA LEU A 439 6.99 7.83 24.88
C LEU A 439 6.66 7.02 26.13
N VAL A 440 5.40 6.69 26.34
CA VAL A 440 4.90 5.93 27.50
C VAL A 440 4.40 4.58 27.01
N GLU A 441 5.02 3.49 27.44
CA GLU A 441 4.59 2.12 27.19
C GLU A 441 3.85 1.57 28.41
N PHE A 442 2.63 1.05 28.22
CA PHE A 442 1.79 0.64 29.34
C PHE A 442 0.80 -0.51 29.03
N SER A 443 0.27 -1.12 30.09
CA SER A 443 -0.90 -1.98 30.10
C SER A 443 -1.88 -1.53 31.19
N GLY A 444 -3.18 -1.56 30.92
CA GLY A 444 -4.23 -1.05 31.81
C GLY A 444 -4.84 0.23 31.24
N GLU A 445 -4.95 1.27 32.07
CA GLU A 445 -5.49 2.56 31.65
C GLU A 445 -4.57 3.70 32.08
N ILE A 446 -4.42 4.71 31.24
CA ILE A 446 -3.77 5.97 31.59
C ILE A 446 -4.70 7.15 31.34
N LYS A 447 -4.65 8.11 32.24
CA LYS A 447 -5.29 9.42 32.12
C LYS A 447 -4.20 10.45 31.88
N VAL A 448 -4.27 11.14 30.75
CA VAL A 448 -3.27 12.11 30.31
C VAL A 448 -3.86 13.51 30.42
N ASP A 449 -3.21 14.37 31.19
CA ASP A 449 -3.48 15.80 31.21
C ASP A 449 -2.51 16.48 30.25
N TYR A 450 -3.05 16.90 29.12
CA TYR A 450 -2.31 17.42 27.99
C TYR A 450 -2.53 18.93 27.91
N ARG A 451 -1.43 19.69 27.88
CA ARG A 451 -1.48 21.16 27.73
C ARG A 451 -0.85 21.55 26.41
N THR A 452 -1.61 22.31 25.64
CA THR A 452 -1.10 22.91 24.39
C THR A 452 -0.30 24.18 24.67
N GLU A 453 0.50 24.62 23.69
CA GLU A 453 1.29 25.86 23.78
C GLU A 453 0.41 27.09 24.03
N GLU A 454 -0.84 27.08 23.55
CA GLU A 454 -1.84 28.14 23.76
C GLU A 454 -2.43 28.14 25.19
N GLY A 455 -1.95 27.27 26.09
CA GLY A 455 -2.35 27.21 27.50
C GLY A 455 -3.67 26.49 27.76
N GLU A 456 -4.33 25.99 26.72
CA GLU A 456 -5.54 25.17 26.89
C GLU A 456 -5.18 23.75 27.36
N GLY A 457 -5.90 23.26 28.37
CA GLY A 457 -5.74 21.92 28.92
C GLY A 457 -6.88 20.98 28.51
N ASP A 458 -6.51 19.78 28.10
CA ASP A 458 -7.42 18.70 27.75
C ASP A 458 -7.04 17.45 28.54
N THR A 459 -8.04 16.62 28.87
CA THR A 459 -7.80 15.34 29.53
C THR A 459 -8.24 14.19 28.63
N TYR A 460 -7.31 13.27 28.38
CA TYR A 460 -7.50 12.10 27.54
C TYR A 460 -7.44 10.81 28.36
N VAL A 461 -8.23 9.82 27.98
CA VAL A 461 -8.21 8.48 28.60
C VAL A 461 -7.85 7.45 27.55
N ILE A 462 -6.83 6.65 27.84
CA ILE A 462 -6.28 5.65 26.92
C ILE A 462 -6.23 4.31 27.64
N SER A 463 -6.91 3.30 27.11
CA SER A 463 -7.16 2.03 27.80
C SER A 463 -6.90 0.81 26.92
N THR A 464 -6.30 -0.22 27.51
CA THR A 464 -6.08 -1.53 26.88
C THR A 464 -7.24 -2.51 27.08
N ARG A 465 -8.27 -2.12 27.85
CA ARG A 465 -9.27 -3.05 28.43
C ARG A 465 -10.60 -3.15 27.68
N GLN A 466 -10.91 -2.23 26.77
CA GLN A 466 -12.18 -2.21 26.02
C GLN A 466 -11.95 -2.05 24.52
N SER A 467 -12.74 -2.73 23.68
CA SER A 467 -12.81 -2.43 22.24
C SER A 467 -13.85 -1.35 22.00
N ALA A 468 -13.41 -0.10 21.97
CA ALA A 468 -14.17 1.00 21.40
C ALA A 468 -13.18 1.91 20.68
N VAL A 469 -12.93 1.64 19.40
CA VAL A 469 -12.18 2.55 18.55
C VAL A 469 -13.03 3.82 18.42
N LEU A 470 -12.73 4.84 19.22
CA LEU A 470 -13.48 6.10 19.30
C LEU A 470 -13.24 7.00 18.07
N ALA A 471 -12.08 6.87 17.41
CA ALA A 471 -11.68 7.75 16.31
C ALA A 471 -12.52 7.58 15.03
N GLU A 472 -13.08 6.39 14.77
CA GLU A 472 -13.93 6.15 13.59
C GLU A 472 -15.39 6.63 13.79
N GLN A 473 -15.74 7.17 14.96
CA GLN A 473 -17.11 7.55 15.30
C GLN A 473 -17.44 9.02 15.05
N VAL A 474 -16.45 9.88 14.78
CA VAL A 474 -16.68 11.32 14.60
C VAL A 474 -16.62 11.71 13.12
N SER A 475 -17.69 12.34 12.62
CA SER A 475 -17.75 12.82 11.23
C SER A 475 -18.00 14.32 11.18
N VAL A 476 -17.27 15.04 10.32
CA VAL A 476 -17.40 16.49 10.12
C VAL A 476 -17.98 16.74 8.72
N ARG A 477 -19.18 17.29 8.63
CA ARG A 477 -19.89 17.55 7.36
C ARG A 477 -20.35 19.00 7.28
N GLY A 478 -20.19 19.64 6.14
CA GLY A 478 -20.65 21.01 5.92
C GLY A 478 -20.36 21.49 4.50
N ALA A 479 -21.00 22.61 4.11
CA ALA A 479 -20.67 23.29 2.86
C ALA A 479 -19.23 23.85 2.95
N LYS A 480 -18.46 23.71 1.87
CA LYS A 480 -17.06 24.15 1.79
C LYS A 480 -16.92 25.23 0.72
N LEU A 481 -15.99 26.16 0.93
CA LEU A 481 -15.55 27.08 -0.11
C LEU A 481 -14.83 26.29 -1.23
N GLN A 482 -14.92 26.77 -2.47
CA GLN A 482 -14.22 26.16 -3.61
C GLN A 482 -12.69 26.28 -3.54
N TYR A 483 -12.17 27.07 -2.60
CA TYR A 483 -10.75 27.28 -2.36
C TYR A 483 -10.37 26.78 -0.97
N TYR A 484 -9.08 26.53 -0.79
CA TYR A 484 -8.50 26.00 0.43
C TYR A 484 -7.70 27.07 1.17
N SER A 485 -7.41 26.81 2.44
CA SER A 485 -6.44 27.63 3.17
C SER A 485 -5.06 27.56 2.50
N SER A 486 -4.18 28.49 2.85
CA SER A 486 -2.77 28.46 2.45
C SER A 486 -2.02 27.19 2.89
N THR A 487 -2.56 26.44 3.83
CA THR A 487 -2.06 25.13 4.30
C THR A 487 -2.82 23.93 3.72
N GLY A 488 -3.77 24.16 2.80
CA GLY A 488 -4.52 23.10 2.10
C GLY A 488 -5.80 22.65 2.79
N GLN A 489 -6.11 23.17 3.98
CA GLN A 489 -7.27 22.77 4.77
C GLN A 489 -8.59 23.25 4.13
N PRO A 490 -9.68 22.46 4.22
CA PRO A 490 -10.99 22.89 3.77
C PRO A 490 -11.50 24.06 4.62
N ILE A 491 -12.09 25.05 3.95
CA ILE A 491 -12.73 26.20 4.60
C ILE A 491 -14.23 25.96 4.60
N TYR A 492 -14.83 25.87 5.78
CA TYR A 492 -16.26 25.63 5.93
C TYR A 492 -17.06 26.93 5.86
N LEU A 493 -18.19 26.89 5.14
CA LEU A 493 -19.17 27.96 5.05
C LEU A 493 -20.27 27.71 6.08
N GLY A 494 -20.09 28.31 7.26
CA GLY A 494 -20.84 28.00 8.48
C GLY A 494 -20.18 26.91 9.32
N LEU A 495 -20.63 26.76 10.57
CA LEU A 495 -20.14 25.72 11.47
C LEU A 495 -20.51 24.33 10.90
N PRO A 496 -19.54 23.45 10.62
CA PRO A 496 -19.87 22.12 10.14
C PRO A 496 -20.58 21.30 11.23
N THR A 497 -21.43 20.38 10.78
CA THR A 497 -22.05 19.38 11.64
C THR A 497 -21.02 18.34 12.04
N ILE A 498 -20.81 18.19 13.34
CA ILE A 498 -19.91 17.19 13.93
C ILE A 498 -20.79 16.17 14.65
N THR A 499 -20.80 14.93 14.16
CA THR A 499 -21.62 13.84 14.72
C THR A 499 -20.73 12.83 15.42
N SER A 500 -21.17 12.28 16.55
CA SER A 500 -20.52 11.16 17.26
C SER A 500 -21.51 10.03 17.51
N GLN A 501 -21.01 8.79 17.58
CA GLN A 501 -21.79 7.63 18.03
C GLN A 501 -21.85 7.52 19.56
N GLU A 502 -21.00 8.26 20.29
CA GLU A 502 -21.04 8.32 21.76
C GLU A 502 -22.23 9.18 22.22
N ALA A 503 -23.04 8.64 23.13
CA ALA A 503 -24.14 9.37 23.75
C ALA A 503 -23.62 10.46 24.70
N ASN A 504 -24.40 11.53 24.89
CA ASN A 504 -24.10 12.64 25.81
C ASN A 504 -22.76 13.34 25.50
N THR A 505 -22.52 13.62 24.23
CA THR A 505 -21.38 14.45 23.82
C THR A 505 -21.74 15.93 23.81
N GLU A 506 -20.77 16.77 24.14
CA GLU A 506 -20.88 18.21 24.11
C GLU A 506 -19.81 18.79 23.18
N LEU A 507 -20.22 19.69 22.28
CA LEU A 507 -19.30 20.39 21.40
C LEU A 507 -18.81 21.67 22.06
N TRP A 508 -17.50 21.86 22.04
CA TRP A 508 -16.82 23.02 22.59
C TRP A 508 -16.06 23.76 21.49
N LEU A 509 -16.03 25.08 21.60
CA LEU A 509 -15.32 25.97 20.70
C LEU A 509 -14.36 26.83 21.53
N GLY A 510 -13.06 26.59 21.36
CA GLY A 510 -12.04 27.05 22.31
C GLY A 510 -12.34 26.53 23.72
N SER A 511 -12.38 27.42 24.70
CA SER A 511 -12.57 27.11 26.11
C SER A 511 -14.04 27.10 26.58
N LYS A 512 -15.02 27.24 25.68
CA LYS A 512 -16.45 27.33 26.04
C LYS A 512 -17.32 26.27 25.33
N PRO A 513 -18.41 25.81 25.97
CA PRO A 513 -19.45 25.04 25.28
C PRO A 513 -20.05 25.84 24.13
N LEU A 514 -20.43 25.16 23.03
CA LEU A 514 -21.00 25.81 21.85
C LEU A 514 -22.25 26.64 22.18
N GLY A 515 -23.09 26.18 23.11
CA GLY A 515 -24.31 26.89 23.54
C GLY A 515 -24.03 28.23 24.23
N GLU A 516 -22.83 28.44 24.77
CA GLU A 516 -22.39 29.67 25.43
C GLU A 516 -21.49 30.54 24.53
N ALA A 517 -21.16 30.06 23.32
CA ALA A 517 -20.32 30.77 22.38
C ALA A 517 -21.11 31.91 21.69
N HIS A 518 -20.53 33.11 21.67
CA HIS A 518 -21.13 34.23 20.96
C HIS A 518 -21.11 33.98 19.44
N GLN A 519 -22.16 34.37 18.72
CA GLN A 519 -22.28 34.09 17.27
C GLN A 519 -21.12 34.66 16.42
N SER A 520 -20.48 35.74 16.85
CA SER A 520 -19.29 36.29 16.17
C SER A 520 -18.00 35.52 16.48
N GLY A 521 -17.95 34.80 17.60
CA GLY A 521 -16.83 33.97 18.01
C GLY A 521 -16.69 32.66 17.23
N LEU A 522 -17.68 32.31 16.41
CA LEU A 522 -17.72 31.07 15.63
C LEU A 522 -16.82 31.09 14.39
N PHE A 523 -16.37 32.27 13.95
CA PHE A 523 -15.66 32.46 12.68
C PHE A 523 -14.15 32.67 12.89
N GLY A 524 -13.38 32.38 11.85
CA GLY A 524 -11.92 32.33 11.90
C GLY A 524 -11.41 30.89 12.03
N ILE A 525 -10.14 30.73 12.36
CA ILE A 525 -9.58 29.42 12.73
C ILE A 525 -10.02 29.12 14.17
N GLN A 526 -10.81 28.06 14.34
CA GLN A 526 -11.40 27.67 15.62
C GLN A 526 -10.93 26.29 16.05
N SER A 527 -10.52 26.16 17.31
CA SER A 527 -10.26 24.87 17.95
C SER A 527 -11.58 24.26 18.40
N VAL A 528 -12.01 23.19 17.74
CA VAL A 528 -13.27 22.50 18.06
C VAL A 528 -12.95 21.23 18.81
N ARG A 529 -13.57 21.06 19.98
CA ARG A 529 -13.43 19.87 20.80
C ARG A 529 -14.76 19.16 20.94
N LEU A 530 -14.72 17.84 20.86
CA LEU A 530 -15.85 17.00 21.23
C LEU A 530 -15.53 16.36 22.58
N LYS A 531 -16.32 16.69 23.60
CA LYS A 531 -16.16 16.13 24.95
C LYS A 531 -17.25 15.11 25.23
N GLY A 532 -16.85 14.00 25.85
CA GLY A 532 -17.75 12.99 26.37
C GLY A 532 -17.99 13.15 27.87
N SER A 533 -18.55 12.10 28.48
CA SER A 533 -18.77 12.04 29.92
C SER A 533 -17.48 12.26 30.72
N GLY A 534 -17.58 12.93 31.89
CA GLY A 534 -16.45 13.17 32.78
C GLY A 534 -15.41 14.18 32.26
N ASN A 535 -15.79 15.08 31.35
CA ASN A 535 -14.90 16.08 30.73
C ASN A 535 -13.74 15.46 29.91
N ARG A 536 -13.90 14.20 29.48
CA ARG A 536 -12.95 13.50 28.60
C ARG A 536 -13.01 14.07 27.19
N THR A 537 -11.87 14.50 26.64
CA THR A 537 -11.80 14.96 25.25
C THR A 537 -11.70 13.75 24.31
N ILE A 538 -12.68 13.61 23.41
CA ILE A 538 -12.77 12.55 22.40
C ILE A 538 -12.01 12.98 21.15
N LEU A 539 -12.28 14.20 20.67
CA LEU A 539 -11.67 14.77 19.47
C LEU A 539 -11.28 16.22 19.76
N ARG A 540 -10.18 16.65 19.15
CA ARG A 540 -9.83 18.06 18.95
C ARG A 540 -9.50 18.26 17.46
N LYS A 541 -10.04 19.29 16.82
CA LYS A 541 -9.73 19.62 15.42
C LYS A 541 -9.75 21.13 15.21
N ARG A 542 -8.71 21.69 14.58
CA ARG A 542 -8.71 23.08 14.12
C ARG A 542 -9.49 23.19 12.82
N LEU A 543 -10.50 24.06 12.78
CA LEU A 543 -11.37 24.25 11.61
C LEU A 543 -11.34 25.72 11.17
N ALA A 544 -11.19 25.96 9.87
CA ALA A 544 -11.37 27.27 9.28
C ALA A 544 -12.86 27.49 8.94
N ILE A 545 -13.49 28.47 9.61
CA ILE A 545 -14.94 28.71 9.49
C ILE A 545 -15.20 30.14 9.03
N LEU A 546 -15.83 30.29 7.86
CA LEU A 546 -16.37 31.55 7.34
C LEU A 546 -17.90 31.60 7.49
N PRO A 547 -18.54 32.78 7.42
CA PRO A 547 -19.99 32.88 7.39
C PRO A 547 -20.61 32.10 6.24
N GLN A 548 -21.79 31.52 6.45
CA GLN A 548 -22.50 30.75 5.42
C GLN A 548 -22.86 31.59 4.18
N SER A 549 -23.09 32.89 4.35
CA SER A 549 -23.39 33.83 3.25
C SER A 549 -22.15 34.31 2.48
N PHE A 550 -20.95 33.81 2.80
CA PHE A 550 -19.73 34.22 2.13
C PHE A 550 -19.65 33.67 0.69
N GLN A 551 -19.36 34.56 -0.26
CA GLN A 551 -19.10 34.22 -1.66
C GLN A 551 -17.82 34.91 -2.14
N PHE A 552 -17.12 34.25 -3.06
CA PHE A 552 -15.81 34.65 -3.55
C PHE A 552 -15.73 34.49 -5.07
N GLU A 553 -15.30 35.53 -5.78
CA GLU A 553 -15.14 35.51 -7.23
C GLU A 553 -13.83 36.19 -7.68
N LEU A 554 -13.16 35.62 -8.67
CA LEU A 554 -11.99 36.21 -9.32
C LEU A 554 -12.38 36.72 -10.69
N LYS A 555 -12.04 37.96 -11.01
CA LYS A 555 -12.30 38.56 -12.32
C LYS A 555 -11.00 39.06 -12.96
N PRO A 556 -10.70 38.66 -14.20
CA PRO A 556 -9.56 39.21 -14.91
C PRO A 556 -9.78 40.70 -15.20
N SER A 557 -8.69 41.44 -15.40
CA SER A 557 -8.76 42.77 -15.99
C SER A 557 -8.26 42.75 -17.44
N LYS A 558 -8.32 43.91 -18.10
CA LYS A 558 -7.72 44.11 -19.43
C LYS A 558 -6.18 44.04 -19.40
N GLN A 559 -5.56 44.26 -18.24
CA GLN A 559 -4.10 44.20 -18.07
C GLN A 559 -3.72 42.83 -17.51
N ALA A 560 -2.75 42.16 -18.14
CA ALA A 560 -2.32 40.82 -17.72
C ALA A 560 -1.82 40.75 -16.27
N ASN A 561 -1.28 41.86 -15.73
CA ASN A 561 -0.74 41.96 -14.37
C ASN A 561 -1.71 42.56 -13.35
N SER A 562 -3.01 42.65 -13.65
CA SER A 562 -4.00 43.09 -12.66
C SER A 562 -5.34 42.39 -12.83
N GLY A 563 -6.11 42.35 -11.75
CA GLY A 563 -7.43 41.75 -11.70
C GLY A 563 -8.21 42.19 -10.47
N TYR A 564 -9.37 41.58 -10.28
CA TYR A 564 -10.27 41.88 -9.18
C TYR A 564 -10.61 40.63 -8.38
N VAL A 565 -10.67 40.80 -7.06
CA VAL A 565 -11.23 39.84 -6.10
C VAL A 565 -12.51 40.45 -5.56
N ASP A 566 -13.64 39.82 -5.88
CA ASP A 566 -14.96 40.22 -5.39
C ASP A 566 -15.37 39.30 -4.24
N LEU A 567 -15.73 39.92 -3.12
CA LEU A 567 -16.08 39.26 -1.86
C LEU A 567 -17.45 39.73 -1.45
N HIS A 568 -18.38 38.79 -1.26
CA HIS A 568 -19.73 39.10 -0.81
C HIS A 568 -20.04 38.40 0.50
N CYS A 569 -20.60 39.12 1.46
CA CYS A 569 -20.99 38.58 2.75
C CYS A 569 -21.99 39.52 3.42
N GLU A 570 -22.99 38.99 4.12
CA GLU A 570 -23.94 39.80 4.90
C GLU A 570 -23.27 40.47 6.11
N ARG A 571 -22.12 39.94 6.55
CA ARG A 571 -21.32 40.49 7.63
C ARG A 571 -20.13 41.26 7.09
N ASN A 572 -19.74 42.32 7.80
CA ASN A 572 -18.49 43.02 7.50
C ASN A 572 -17.29 42.13 7.81
N LEU A 573 -16.46 41.90 6.79
CA LEU A 573 -15.21 41.15 6.89
C LEU A 573 -14.02 42.10 6.75
N PHE A 574 -12.98 41.92 7.55
CA PHE A 574 -11.70 42.57 7.30
C PHE A 574 -10.88 41.71 6.36
N VAL A 575 -10.34 42.34 5.32
CA VAL A 575 -9.64 41.62 4.25
C VAL A 575 -8.37 42.38 3.90
N SER A 576 -7.28 41.65 3.79
CA SER A 576 -6.02 42.13 3.23
C SER A 576 -5.48 41.12 2.22
N ILE A 577 -4.60 41.61 1.34
CA ILE A 577 -3.85 40.77 0.41
C ILE A 577 -2.43 40.68 0.95
N GLU A 578 -1.94 39.45 1.13
CA GLU A 578 -0.56 39.15 1.45
C GLU A 578 0.16 38.71 0.16
N GLY A 579 1.34 39.29 -0.10
CA GLY A 579 2.19 38.95 -1.23
C GLY A 579 3.27 40.00 -1.50
N GLU A 580 4.47 39.57 -1.86
CA GLU A 580 5.56 40.46 -2.26
C GLU A 580 5.27 41.08 -3.63
N GLN A 581 5.60 42.36 -3.82
CA GLN A 581 5.43 43.07 -5.11
C GLN A 581 3.97 43.15 -5.62
N ILE A 582 3.01 43.07 -4.70
CA ILE A 582 1.58 43.25 -4.99
C ILE A 582 1.09 44.53 -4.33
N SER A 583 0.48 45.40 -5.13
CA SER A 583 -0.32 46.52 -4.64
C SER A 583 -1.80 46.20 -4.77
N TYR A 584 -2.61 46.68 -3.82
CA TYR A 584 -4.06 46.50 -3.89
C TYR A 584 -4.84 47.74 -3.46
N LYS A 585 -6.04 47.90 -4.04
CA LYS A 585 -6.99 48.94 -3.68
C LYS A 585 -8.36 48.32 -3.42
N GLN A 586 -8.92 48.61 -2.25
CA GLN A 586 -10.23 48.12 -1.84
C GLN A 586 -11.31 49.17 -2.09
N THR A 587 -12.46 48.73 -2.57
CA THR A 587 -13.67 49.53 -2.76
C THR A 587 -14.89 48.75 -2.27
N ASN A 588 -15.82 49.43 -1.58
CA ASN A 588 -17.08 48.80 -1.17
C ASN A 588 -18.03 48.74 -2.38
N ILE A 589 -18.74 47.62 -2.51
CA ILE A 589 -19.78 47.38 -3.53
C ILE A 589 -21.09 47.01 -2.81
N GLU A 590 -22.24 47.06 -3.51
CA GLU A 590 -23.59 46.91 -2.91
C GLU A 590 -23.74 45.74 -1.94
N SER A 591 -23.09 44.60 -2.20
CA SER A 591 -23.17 43.39 -1.39
C SER A 591 -21.80 42.89 -0.87
N GLY A 592 -20.81 43.77 -0.76
CA GLY A 592 -19.50 43.40 -0.19
C GLY A 592 -18.32 44.29 -0.56
N LYS A 593 -17.19 43.68 -0.90
CA LYS A 593 -15.91 44.38 -1.19
C LYS A 593 -15.34 43.90 -2.52
N ARG A 594 -14.87 44.85 -3.33
CA ARG A 594 -14.04 44.61 -4.50
C ARG A 594 -12.62 45.04 -4.21
N ILE A 595 -11.66 44.14 -4.44
CA ILE A 595 -10.23 44.40 -4.27
C ILE A 595 -9.58 44.34 -5.64
N LYS A 596 -9.10 45.47 -6.15
CA LYS A 596 -8.23 45.47 -7.34
C LYS A 596 -6.82 45.12 -6.88
N VAL A 597 -6.24 44.06 -7.43
CA VAL A 597 -4.84 43.65 -7.19
C VAL A 597 -4.00 43.94 -8.43
N THR A 598 -2.76 44.39 -8.24
CA THR A 598 -1.84 44.74 -9.32
C THR A 598 -0.42 44.32 -8.94
N ALA A 599 0.21 43.51 -9.80
CA ALA A 599 1.60 43.08 -9.63
C ALA A 599 2.55 44.12 -10.25
N GLU A 600 3.63 44.46 -9.53
CA GLU A 600 4.66 45.41 -9.99
C GLU A 600 5.57 44.83 -11.10
N GLY A 601 5.49 43.52 -11.35
CA GLY A 601 6.24 42.82 -12.39
C GLY A 601 5.46 41.63 -12.97
N ALA A 602 6.13 40.49 -13.11
CA ALA A 602 5.47 39.25 -13.50
C ALA A 602 4.45 38.85 -12.40
N PRO A 603 3.21 38.49 -12.76
CA PRO A 603 2.23 38.11 -11.76
C PRO A 603 2.66 36.84 -11.03
N PRO A 604 2.50 36.77 -9.69
CA PRO A 604 2.77 35.54 -8.94
C PRO A 604 1.72 34.47 -9.27
N ALA A 605 2.00 33.22 -8.94
CA ALA A 605 1.06 32.11 -9.13
C ALA A 605 -0.22 32.31 -8.31
N ASP A 606 -0.03 32.63 -7.05
CA ASP A 606 -1.10 32.73 -6.08
C ASP A 606 -0.98 34.03 -5.29
N ILE A 607 -2.11 34.50 -4.79
CA ILE A 607 -2.18 35.53 -3.76
C ILE A 607 -2.84 34.92 -2.51
N ILE A 608 -2.47 35.44 -1.35
CA ILE A 608 -3.11 35.04 -0.09
C ILE A 608 -4.10 36.14 0.28
N VAL A 609 -5.38 35.79 0.28
CA VAL A 609 -6.45 36.66 0.78
C VAL A 609 -6.66 36.35 2.25
N SER A 610 -6.22 37.25 3.12
CA SER A 610 -6.33 37.12 4.57
C SER A 610 -7.69 37.67 5.01
N ILE A 611 -8.56 36.78 5.52
CA ILE A 611 -9.95 37.11 5.85
C ILE A 611 -10.18 36.98 7.36
N SER A 612 -10.42 38.10 8.03
CA SER A 612 -10.80 38.14 9.44
C SER A 612 -12.30 38.42 9.57
N ALA A 613 -13.05 37.36 9.90
CA ALA A 613 -14.47 37.45 10.27
C ALA A 613 -14.68 37.72 11.77
N ASN A 614 -13.65 37.48 12.59
CA ASN A 614 -13.60 37.76 14.01
C ASN A 614 -12.21 38.36 14.33
N LEU A 615 -12.17 39.55 14.94
CA LEU A 615 -10.91 40.23 15.28
C LEU A 615 -10.14 39.54 16.41
N MET A 616 -10.79 38.67 17.17
CA MET A 616 -10.19 37.93 18.29
C MET A 616 -9.71 36.53 17.88
N ALA A 617 -9.83 36.16 16.60
CA ALA A 617 -9.39 34.87 16.06
C ALA A 617 -8.40 35.08 14.92
N ASP A 618 -7.57 34.07 14.66
CA ASP A 618 -6.63 34.12 13.54
C ASP A 618 -7.36 34.28 12.20
N PRO A 619 -6.81 35.10 11.29
CA PRO A 619 -7.36 35.26 9.95
C PRO A 619 -7.31 33.94 9.18
N ILE A 620 -8.34 33.68 8.40
CA ILE A 620 -8.32 32.58 7.44
C ILE A 620 -7.56 33.07 6.21
N LYS A 621 -6.36 32.50 6.00
CA LYS A 621 -5.52 32.78 4.84
C LYS A 621 -5.95 31.90 3.68
N VAL A 622 -6.74 32.44 2.76
CA VAL A 622 -7.23 31.72 1.57
C VAL A 622 -6.21 31.87 0.44
N ARG A 623 -5.71 30.76 -0.10
CA ARG A 623 -4.81 30.78 -1.27
C ARG A 623 -5.66 30.72 -2.53
N VAL A 624 -5.48 31.70 -3.40
CA VAL A 624 -6.21 31.78 -4.68
C VAL A 624 -5.26 32.15 -5.81
N PRO A 625 -5.52 31.72 -7.05
CA PRO A 625 -4.73 32.15 -8.20
C PRO A 625 -4.73 33.67 -8.33
N PHE A 626 -3.60 34.25 -8.74
CA PHE A 626 -3.57 35.67 -9.07
C PHE A 626 -4.53 35.92 -10.25
N PRO A 627 -5.48 36.89 -10.20
CA PRO A 627 -6.49 37.09 -11.25
C PRO A 627 -5.90 37.77 -12.50
N ALA A 628 -4.91 37.14 -13.14
CA ALA A 628 -4.25 37.60 -14.35
C ALA A 628 -5.14 37.43 -15.60
N SER A 629 -4.58 37.78 -16.76
CA SER A 629 -5.12 37.43 -18.07
C SER A 629 -4.05 36.74 -18.91
N GLY A 630 -4.43 35.77 -19.76
CA GLY A 630 -3.51 34.99 -20.58
C GLY A 630 -3.14 33.65 -19.94
N ALA A 631 -1.87 33.25 -20.03
CA ALA A 631 -1.34 32.06 -19.37
C ALA A 631 -0.09 32.39 -18.56
N LEU A 632 0.05 31.79 -17.39
CA LEU A 632 1.24 31.88 -16.54
C LEU A 632 1.76 30.48 -16.23
N ILE A 633 3.07 30.35 -16.13
CA ILE A 633 3.75 29.05 -15.97
C ILE A 633 4.67 29.12 -14.78
N PHE A 634 4.55 28.14 -13.89
CA PHE A 634 5.27 28.10 -12.63
C PHE A 634 5.98 26.78 -12.39
N ASP A 635 7.09 26.84 -11.67
CA ASP A 635 7.74 25.69 -11.06
C ASP A 635 7.05 25.27 -9.75
N LYS A 636 7.60 24.22 -9.12
CA LYS A 636 7.12 23.67 -7.84
C LYS A 636 7.10 24.67 -6.68
N ASP A 637 7.92 25.72 -6.75
CA ASP A 637 8.05 26.75 -5.72
C ASP A 637 7.19 27.99 -6.06
N GLY A 638 6.40 27.93 -7.13
CA GLY A 638 5.52 29.03 -7.57
C GLY A 638 6.25 30.16 -8.30
N LYS A 639 7.52 29.96 -8.69
CA LYS A 639 8.30 30.92 -9.48
C LYS A 639 8.12 30.66 -10.96
N GLY A 640 8.39 31.67 -11.80
CA GLY A 640 8.28 31.51 -13.25
C GLY A 640 9.16 30.37 -13.76
N LEU A 641 8.57 29.44 -14.52
CA LEU A 641 9.26 28.26 -15.02
C LEU A 641 10.36 28.64 -16.03
N ALA A 642 11.54 28.01 -15.91
CA ALA A 642 12.63 28.23 -16.84
C ALA A 642 12.29 27.73 -18.26
N LYS A 643 12.93 28.31 -19.28
CA LYS A 643 12.73 27.91 -20.68
C LYS A 643 13.32 26.54 -21.02
N ARG A 644 14.27 26.06 -20.21
CA ARG A 644 14.87 24.73 -20.29
C ARG A 644 14.79 24.10 -18.92
N ILE A 645 14.22 22.91 -18.86
CA ILE A 645 13.95 22.16 -17.64
C ILE A 645 14.25 20.68 -17.90
N THR A 646 14.51 19.95 -16.82
CA THR A 646 14.63 18.49 -16.85
C THR A 646 13.25 17.85 -16.64
N ILE A 647 13.15 16.53 -16.80
CA ILE A 647 11.92 15.80 -16.50
C ILE A 647 11.57 15.91 -15.00
N ASP A 648 12.56 15.93 -14.12
CA ASP A 648 12.35 16.02 -12.67
C ASP A 648 11.78 17.38 -12.26
N ASP A 649 12.14 18.44 -12.99
CA ASP A 649 11.60 19.79 -12.78
C ASP A 649 10.11 19.90 -13.14
N LEU A 650 9.53 18.94 -13.86
CA LEU A 650 8.09 18.90 -14.13
C LEU A 650 7.28 18.61 -12.86
N LEU A 651 7.88 17.97 -11.85
CA LEU A 651 7.21 17.64 -10.60
C LEU A 651 6.86 18.92 -9.84
N GLY A 652 5.56 19.21 -9.74
CA GLY A 652 5.04 20.44 -9.15
C GLY A 652 5.00 21.64 -10.10
N ALA A 653 5.53 21.51 -11.32
CA ALA A 653 5.38 22.54 -12.33
C ALA A 653 3.97 22.55 -12.93
N ARG A 654 3.45 23.74 -13.22
CA ARG A 654 2.05 23.95 -13.57
C ARG A 654 1.86 25.16 -14.49
N ILE A 655 0.83 25.10 -15.32
CA ILE A 655 0.35 26.22 -16.13
C ILE A 655 -1.00 26.65 -15.58
N GLN A 656 -1.22 27.95 -15.44
CA GLN A 656 -2.53 28.53 -15.17
C GLN A 656 -3.02 29.27 -16.40
N PHE A 657 -4.15 28.80 -16.95
CA PHE A 657 -4.86 29.45 -18.04
C PHE A 657 -5.99 30.31 -17.50
N PHE A 658 -5.98 31.60 -17.82
CA PHE A 658 -6.92 32.58 -17.29
C PHE A 658 -8.07 32.84 -18.27
N PRO A 659 -9.29 33.06 -17.75
CA PRO A 659 -10.42 33.49 -18.58
C PRO A 659 -10.15 34.88 -19.18
N ARG A 660 -10.81 35.18 -20.30
CA ARG A 660 -10.80 36.51 -20.90
C ARG A 660 -12.02 37.29 -20.47
N VAL A 661 -11.87 38.62 -20.46
CA VAL A 661 -12.99 39.53 -20.21
C VAL A 661 -14.03 39.33 -21.32
N ASP A 662 -15.26 38.96 -20.93
CA ASP A 662 -16.45 38.83 -21.78
C ASP A 662 -16.44 37.73 -22.87
N VAL A 663 -15.40 36.88 -22.98
CA VAL A 663 -15.29 35.83 -24.01
C VAL A 663 -14.58 34.57 -23.48
N ALA A 664 -15.03 33.38 -23.88
CA ALA A 664 -14.32 32.13 -23.63
C ALA A 664 -12.94 32.11 -24.34
N ALA A 665 -11.90 31.72 -23.63
CA ALA A 665 -10.54 31.57 -24.15
C ALA A 665 -10.25 30.10 -24.50
N SER A 666 -9.56 29.86 -25.62
CA SER A 666 -9.00 28.53 -25.95
C SER A 666 -7.48 28.61 -25.95
N TYR A 667 -6.85 27.69 -25.24
CA TYR A 667 -5.41 27.49 -25.12
C TYR A 667 -5.03 26.08 -25.59
N HIS A 668 -3.77 25.88 -25.96
CA HIS A 668 -3.25 24.57 -26.30
C HIS A 668 -1.82 24.37 -25.78
N ILE A 669 -1.48 23.11 -25.55
CA ILE A 669 -0.13 22.64 -25.28
C ILE A 669 0.25 21.65 -26.37
N GLU A 670 1.41 21.83 -26.98
CA GLU A 670 1.96 20.96 -28.01
C GLU A 670 3.36 20.49 -27.61
N LEU A 671 3.61 19.19 -27.61
CA LEU A 671 4.96 18.62 -27.46
C LEU A 671 5.45 18.15 -28.82
N LYS A 672 6.62 18.66 -29.25
CA LYS A 672 7.26 18.26 -30.51
C LYS A 672 8.49 17.42 -30.24
N GLY A 673 8.59 16.30 -30.93
CA GLY A 673 9.75 15.43 -30.90
C GLY A 673 11.03 16.13 -31.38
N PRO A 674 12.19 15.55 -31.03
CA PRO A 674 13.51 16.05 -31.43
C PRO A 674 13.69 16.06 -32.95
N MET A 675 14.76 16.70 -33.45
CA MET A 675 14.92 17.03 -34.88
C MET A 675 14.76 15.84 -35.85
N LYS A 676 15.12 14.62 -35.43
CA LYS A 676 15.01 13.40 -36.24
C LYS A 676 13.61 12.79 -36.27
N SER A 677 12.74 13.19 -35.35
CA SER A 677 11.36 12.69 -35.17
C SER A 677 10.37 13.87 -35.10
N ARG A 678 10.58 14.92 -35.91
CA ARG A 678 9.77 16.15 -35.88
C ARG A 678 8.27 15.94 -36.12
N ASP A 679 7.92 14.87 -36.84
CA ASP A 679 6.52 14.53 -37.12
C ASP A 679 5.84 13.84 -35.93
N ALA A 680 6.60 13.38 -34.93
CA ALA A 680 6.06 12.88 -33.68
C ALA A 680 5.71 14.06 -32.78
N TYR A 681 4.43 14.26 -32.54
CA TYR A 681 3.96 15.32 -31.64
C TYR A 681 2.74 14.86 -30.83
N TYR A 682 2.52 15.53 -29.71
CA TYR A 682 1.31 15.42 -28.92
C TYR A 682 0.67 16.80 -28.79
N TYR A 683 -0.67 16.85 -28.80
CA TYR A 683 -1.43 18.09 -28.78
C TYR A 683 -2.62 17.98 -27.82
N TRP A 684 -2.80 19.01 -27.00
CA TRP A 684 -3.92 19.15 -26.07
C TRP A 684 -4.54 20.54 -26.21
N GLU A 685 -5.87 20.63 -26.19
CA GLU A 685 -6.63 21.89 -26.21
C GLU A 685 -7.43 22.05 -24.92
N TYR A 686 -7.45 23.27 -24.40
CA TYR A 686 -8.04 23.66 -23.13
C TYR A 686 -8.95 24.87 -23.31
N LYS A 687 -10.23 24.73 -22.94
CA LYS A 687 -11.21 25.82 -22.98
C LYS A 687 -11.42 26.40 -21.58
N VAL A 688 -11.34 27.72 -21.47
CA VAL A 688 -11.43 28.46 -20.21
C VAL A 688 -12.53 29.51 -20.33
N THR A 689 -13.60 29.35 -19.56
CA THR A 689 -14.77 30.25 -19.58
C THR A 689 -14.74 31.21 -18.40
N ASP A 690 -14.93 30.70 -17.19
CA ASP A 690 -15.31 31.52 -16.04
C ASP A 690 -14.29 31.45 -14.89
N LYS A 691 -13.48 30.39 -14.84
CA LYS A 691 -12.51 30.13 -13.77
C LYS A 691 -11.14 29.84 -14.34
N VAL A 692 -10.11 30.13 -13.54
CA VAL A 692 -8.73 29.77 -13.86
C VAL A 692 -8.63 28.25 -13.97
N LEU A 693 -8.03 27.78 -15.06
CA LEU A 693 -7.77 26.36 -15.28
C LEU A 693 -6.28 26.10 -15.02
N GLU A 694 -5.98 25.28 -14.01
CA GLU A 694 -4.63 24.83 -13.71
C GLU A 694 -4.36 23.49 -14.41
N VAL A 695 -3.20 23.39 -15.05
CA VAL A 695 -2.72 22.19 -15.76
C VAL A 695 -1.36 21.80 -15.18
N SER A 696 -1.30 20.65 -14.52
CA SER A 696 -0.06 20.04 -14.03
C SER A 696 0.80 19.57 -15.21
N LEU A 697 2.05 20.04 -15.26
CA LEU A 697 2.99 19.64 -16.31
C LEU A 697 3.57 18.25 -16.10
N TYR A 698 3.52 17.73 -14.87
CA TYR A 698 4.05 16.41 -14.51
C TYR A 698 3.35 15.26 -15.26
N GLU A 699 2.07 15.42 -15.61
CA GLU A 699 1.31 14.47 -16.42
C GLU A 699 1.90 14.23 -17.81
N PHE A 700 2.69 15.18 -18.33
CA PHE A 700 3.31 15.04 -19.65
C PHE A 700 4.62 14.24 -19.64
N ARG A 701 5.15 13.87 -18.46
CA ARG A 701 6.48 13.23 -18.32
C ARG A 701 6.62 11.97 -19.16
N HIS A 702 5.61 11.09 -19.18
CA HIS A 702 5.64 9.83 -19.93
C HIS A 702 5.67 10.11 -21.44
N ARG A 703 4.94 11.11 -21.92
CA ARG A 703 4.94 11.53 -23.33
C ARG A 703 6.25 12.17 -23.74
N ILE A 704 6.86 12.95 -22.85
CA ILE A 704 8.19 13.53 -23.05
C ILE A 704 9.23 12.41 -23.13
N GLN A 705 9.18 11.42 -22.22
CA GLN A 705 10.06 10.25 -22.23
C GLN A 705 9.90 9.41 -23.50
N GLU A 706 8.67 9.18 -23.96
CA GLU A 706 8.39 8.49 -25.23
C GLU A 706 9.02 9.22 -26.43
N LEU A 707 8.91 10.55 -26.50
CA LEU A 707 9.50 11.36 -27.56
C LEU A 707 11.03 11.34 -27.53
N LEU A 708 11.64 11.38 -26.33
CA LEU A 708 13.11 11.30 -26.16
C LEU A 708 13.65 9.90 -26.50
N ALA A 709 12.91 8.84 -26.16
CA ALA A 709 13.29 7.47 -26.49
C ALA A 709 13.32 7.20 -28.00
N ALA A 710 12.61 8.00 -28.81
CA ALA A 710 12.49 7.80 -30.24
C ALA A 710 13.75 8.21 -31.04
N SER A 711 14.64 9.04 -30.49
CA SER A 711 15.82 9.57 -31.20
C SER A 711 17.15 8.96 -30.72
N GLY A 712 17.24 8.58 -29.45
CA GLY A 712 18.35 7.81 -28.89
C GLY A 712 19.66 8.58 -28.67
N GLU A 713 19.68 9.91 -28.77
CA GLU A 713 20.86 10.74 -28.44
C GLU A 713 20.77 11.34 -27.03
N LEU A 714 21.92 11.56 -26.40
CA LEU A 714 22.00 12.05 -25.01
C LEU A 714 21.56 13.51 -24.84
N ASP A 715 21.66 14.32 -25.91
CA ASP A 715 21.39 15.77 -25.89
C ASP A 715 20.07 16.14 -26.59
N ASP A 716 19.15 15.18 -26.76
CA ASP A 716 17.87 15.45 -27.39
C ASP A 716 16.95 16.31 -26.52
N GLU A 717 16.28 17.26 -27.16
CA GLU A 717 15.35 18.19 -26.51
C GLU A 717 13.93 18.00 -27.10
N VAL A 718 12.92 17.90 -26.23
CA VAL A 718 11.51 17.98 -26.60
C VAL A 718 11.05 19.43 -26.48
N ARG A 719 10.41 19.95 -27.53
CA ARG A 719 9.92 21.33 -27.52
C ARG A 719 8.46 21.37 -27.09
N MET A 720 8.18 21.99 -25.95
CA MET A 720 6.82 22.33 -25.50
C MET A 720 6.43 23.72 -26.04
N VAL A 721 5.30 23.81 -26.73
CA VAL A 721 4.72 25.06 -27.25
C VAL A 721 3.38 25.28 -26.59
N ILE A 722 3.17 26.50 -26.08
CA ILE A 722 1.91 26.92 -25.46
C ILE A 722 1.37 28.08 -26.29
N GLY A 723 0.12 28.00 -26.70
CA GLY A 723 -0.54 29.02 -27.51
C GLY A 723 -2.03 29.13 -27.19
N GLY A 724 -2.70 30.14 -27.74
CA GLY A 724 -4.13 30.35 -27.50
C GLY A 724 -4.63 31.71 -27.95
N GLY A 725 -5.95 31.85 -28.08
CA GLY A 725 -6.62 33.12 -28.39
C GLY A 725 -6.55 34.06 -27.19
N GLY A 726 -5.37 34.61 -26.92
CA GLY A 726 -4.99 34.87 -25.53
C GLY A 726 -3.63 35.51 -25.35
N LEU A 727 -2.63 34.79 -25.85
CA LEU A 727 -1.21 34.90 -25.52
C LEU A 727 -0.44 35.89 -26.40
#